data_AF-A0AAE1JGW8-F1
#
_entry.id   AF-A0AAE1JGW8-F1
#
_cell.length_a   1.000
_cell.length_b   1.000
_cell.length_c   1.000
_cell.angle_alpha   90.00
_cell.angle_beta   90.00
_cell.angle_gamma   90.00
#
_symmetry.space_group_name_H-M   'P 1'
#
loop_
_entity.id
_entity.type
_entity.pdbx_description
1 polymer ?
#
loop_
_entity_poly.entity_id
_entity_poly.type
_entity_poly.pdbx_seq_one_letter_code
_entity_poly.pdbx_strand_id
1 'polypeptide(L)'
;MEPALAKSLPERGSKFSMLEIDLGDGPDPVVLHFGMPFDNPGHPGEGWIKQSQPIAGSQTLLDALSQRTFRFVVDSPVEDIPKSFVPEYIPSPFSYPYGTDHSWNLEHYYDMLSLEKGSTFERQWSFQDHNDHLAVMTQSQVQDFVWLHEAAREIFKQKSEAYFVSTEGSLPPHIDEFYVIMQPMQSFLRKYGAALRCLLNSDTLYLYIYDPTARAHINGTGPAKWPARVVHISAIFNPLVHQGLSRARWVCNLLQDQHLILTVRRPKERNVRPSLNVEVLNEDALQMNKKKKYHVRLKFLVDHKSCQRKVEAVLQFDPKAARQVSGATSPMDFNMSLHRDLLLGNGFFETYKSLRERAETQPWMRLARNRPLPAVNLLPESQNVIDALMEDVVPSDRKRLCTYLSRVPLGFGLVTGDPGFGKTTVLSVATLGMFITLGPIYACAATDAAADNFAEHLHRISERFTCRLNEAKGLDGSRANRILIVRGYDEDDEVAAFQNLLERPRIGDQAASLDSFDPKPKWRLRLSLAFWLLVALRSPASYLDSQRNLRQLRDVATGAISHRDYRVGRTVDSNLIKAIFKKILRCTNILCTNISLSGQGPYERWMKTVAKGIAVDEANNVSRPDLYSVWGNKLRPCLICGDDKQLEPRLVSFGQRDEEGHSMNRFEQDGKISALLFFKCNGWPVFRLRTQLRMAAGLFDLCHDVVIGMPDPYYGPNCDISLDRHACGRELEAFLQKRFPKLAPPPEDKLAAAFINCTGSQFHFNTITGSGCNPVQSWHALDFVRDLVTQTMITPADIFIITPYEANVDFIEGERQKSWYSAISSMAPAATVDDFQGRQGNIIILVAATTQDSEPGYISDIHYLCVMLSRHISGLVIFGDHSFPQTYDTTNARNGELETDDNPMILNWGRDDNSVREGPGWRNMLSILMRKKRVATLPVPEPLDNTTSDVS
;
A
#
# COMPACT_ATOMS: atom_id res chain seq x y z
N MET A 1 45.75 -38.52 1.54
CA MET A 1 45.44 -37.19 0.96
C MET A 1 46.07 -37.15 -0.43
N GLU A 2 45.34 -36.71 -1.45
CA GLU A 2 45.87 -36.63 -2.82
C GLU A 2 47.07 -35.64 -2.86
N PRO A 3 48.17 -35.91 -3.60
CA PRO A 3 49.37 -35.05 -3.56
C PRO A 3 49.13 -33.60 -3.97
N ALA A 4 48.13 -33.35 -4.81
CA ALA A 4 47.72 -32.02 -5.24
C ALA A 4 47.04 -31.22 -4.12
N LEU A 5 46.18 -31.88 -3.32
CA LEU A 5 45.50 -31.27 -2.17
C LEU A 5 46.50 -30.90 -1.06
N ALA A 6 47.49 -31.77 -0.84
CA ALA A 6 48.56 -31.52 0.13
C ALA A 6 49.39 -30.27 -0.20
N LYS A 7 49.53 -29.91 -1.49
CA LYS A 7 50.22 -28.70 -1.94
C LYS A 7 49.39 -27.42 -1.79
N SER A 8 48.06 -27.53 -1.70
CA SER A 8 47.15 -26.38 -1.52
C SER A 8 46.92 -25.99 -0.06
N LEU A 9 47.42 -26.79 0.89
CA LEU A 9 47.32 -26.48 2.31
C LEU A 9 48.38 -25.45 2.72
N PRO A 10 48.06 -24.50 3.62
CA PRO A 10 49.04 -23.51 4.10
C PRO A 10 50.29 -24.19 4.69
N GLU A 11 51.50 -23.74 4.33
CA GLU A 11 52.79 -24.29 4.80
C GLU A 11 53.08 -24.03 6.30
N ARG A 12 52.10 -23.57 7.08
CA ARG A 12 52.28 -23.38 8.53
C ARG A 12 52.28 -24.76 9.18
N GLY A 13 53.15 -24.97 10.18
CA GLY A 13 53.37 -26.25 10.87
C GLY A 13 52.18 -26.80 11.67
N SER A 14 50.94 -26.57 11.24
CA SER A 14 49.72 -27.11 11.77
C SER A 14 49.53 -28.58 11.38
N LYS A 15 49.09 -29.40 12.34
CA LYS A 15 48.67 -30.78 12.08
C LYS A 15 47.24 -30.75 11.54
N PHE A 16 47.09 -30.85 10.22
CA PHE A 16 45.77 -31.01 9.61
C PHE A 16 45.21 -32.40 9.90
N SER A 17 43.94 -32.44 10.30
CA SER A 17 43.19 -33.67 10.52
C SER A 17 42.04 -33.76 9.52
N MET A 18 41.59 -34.97 9.23
CA MET A 18 40.40 -35.21 8.43
C MET A 18 39.23 -35.54 9.37
N LEU A 19 38.19 -34.72 9.34
CA LEU A 19 36.91 -34.99 9.99
C LEU A 19 35.96 -35.57 8.95
N GLU A 20 35.49 -36.80 9.16
CA GLU A 20 34.42 -37.41 8.37
C GLU A 20 33.12 -37.37 9.16
N ILE A 21 32.07 -36.83 8.56
CA ILE A 21 30.72 -36.79 9.10
C ILE A 21 29.84 -37.67 8.21
N ASP A 22 29.35 -38.78 8.73
CA ASP A 22 28.38 -39.65 8.06
C ASP A 22 27.00 -39.48 8.71
N LEU A 23 26.02 -39.07 7.90
CA LEU A 23 24.65 -38.86 8.35
C LEU A 23 23.85 -40.17 8.50
N GLY A 24 24.37 -41.32 8.03
CA GLY A 24 23.70 -42.62 8.14
C GLY A 24 22.25 -42.59 7.63
N ASP A 25 21.31 -43.22 8.37
CA ASP A 25 19.86 -43.16 8.12
C ASP A 25 19.17 -41.93 8.77
N GLY A 26 19.94 -40.93 9.20
CA GLY A 26 19.43 -39.69 9.79
C GLY A 26 18.64 -38.80 8.80
N PRO A 27 18.15 -37.64 9.25
CA PRO A 27 17.45 -36.70 8.38
C PRO A 27 18.31 -36.29 7.17
N ASP A 28 17.65 -36.06 6.03
CA ASP A 28 18.33 -35.65 4.81
C ASP A 28 19.00 -34.28 4.99
N PRO A 29 20.18 -34.05 4.40
CA PRO A 29 20.82 -32.75 4.41
C PRO A 29 19.95 -31.72 3.71
N VAL A 30 19.75 -30.57 4.36
CA VAL A 30 19.03 -29.44 3.78
C VAL A 30 20.00 -28.65 2.90
N VAL A 31 19.69 -28.55 1.60
CA VAL A 31 20.48 -27.80 0.63
C VAL A 31 19.77 -26.49 0.31
N LEU A 32 20.42 -25.38 0.60
CA LEU A 32 19.88 -24.03 0.40
C LEU A 32 20.43 -23.39 -0.88
N HIS A 33 19.60 -22.56 -1.52
CA HIS A 33 19.88 -21.71 -2.68
C HIS A 33 20.35 -22.44 -3.96
N PHE A 34 20.21 -23.76 -4.03
CA PHE A 34 20.52 -24.52 -5.23
C PHE A 34 19.53 -24.22 -6.37
N GLY A 35 20.03 -24.13 -7.60
CA GLY A 35 19.18 -23.93 -8.79
C GLY A 35 18.64 -22.52 -8.97
N MET A 36 19.09 -21.55 -8.16
CA MET A 36 18.74 -20.14 -8.34
C MET A 36 19.27 -19.59 -9.69
N PRO A 37 18.59 -18.62 -10.31
CA PRO A 37 19.08 -18.00 -11.54
C PRO A 37 20.49 -17.44 -11.36
N PHE A 38 21.41 -17.90 -12.21
CA PHE A 38 22.80 -17.49 -12.20
C PHE A 38 23.16 -16.97 -13.60
N ASP A 39 24.10 -16.03 -13.73
CA ASP A 39 24.61 -15.63 -15.04
C ASP A 39 26.06 -15.14 -14.92
N ASN A 40 27.00 -15.89 -15.51
CA ASN A 40 28.43 -15.56 -15.50
C ASN A 40 29.10 -16.09 -16.78
N PRO A 41 28.81 -15.46 -17.94
CA PRO A 41 29.24 -15.94 -19.24
C PRO A 41 30.76 -16.10 -19.32
N GLY A 42 31.22 -17.28 -19.73
CA GLY A 42 32.64 -17.59 -19.93
C GLY A 42 33.35 -18.19 -18.72
N HIS A 43 32.68 -18.31 -17.57
CA HIS A 43 33.22 -19.00 -16.40
C HIS A 43 32.79 -20.49 -16.38
N PRO A 44 33.69 -21.47 -16.09
CA PRO A 44 33.33 -22.89 -16.04
C PRO A 44 32.16 -23.21 -15.10
N GLY A 45 32.05 -22.46 -14.00
CA GLY A 45 30.96 -22.55 -13.05
C GLY A 45 29.57 -22.33 -13.64
N GLU A 46 29.43 -21.64 -14.79
CA GLU A 46 28.15 -21.56 -15.48
C GLU A 46 27.67 -22.94 -15.95
N GLY A 47 28.57 -23.76 -16.48
CA GLY A 47 28.27 -25.14 -16.87
C GLY A 47 27.90 -26.00 -15.67
N TRP A 48 28.64 -25.87 -14.56
CA TRP A 48 28.41 -26.62 -13.32
C TRP A 48 27.04 -26.31 -12.70
N ILE A 49 26.66 -25.03 -12.65
CA ILE A 49 25.46 -24.55 -11.96
C ILE A 49 24.21 -24.67 -12.85
N LYS A 50 24.28 -24.27 -14.14
CA LYS A 50 23.09 -24.22 -15.01
C LYS A 50 22.79 -25.53 -15.74
N GLN A 51 23.83 -26.26 -16.11
CA GLN A 51 23.73 -27.37 -17.08
C GLN A 51 24.10 -28.72 -16.45
N SER A 52 24.35 -28.73 -15.14
CA SER A 52 24.85 -29.90 -14.40
C SER A 52 26.08 -30.52 -15.08
N GLN A 53 26.99 -29.69 -15.63
CA GLN A 53 28.25 -30.21 -16.17
C GLN A 53 29.12 -30.77 -15.05
N PRO A 54 29.95 -31.80 -15.31
CA PRO A 54 30.84 -32.35 -14.30
C PRO A 54 31.82 -31.30 -13.77
N ILE A 55 31.99 -31.27 -12.45
CA ILE A 55 33.01 -30.45 -11.78
C ILE A 55 34.36 -31.16 -11.86
N ALA A 56 34.37 -32.46 -11.56
CA ALA A 56 35.56 -33.31 -11.60
C ALA A 56 35.15 -34.74 -11.97
N GLY A 57 35.85 -35.33 -12.94
CA GLY A 57 35.50 -36.66 -13.47
C GLY A 57 34.07 -36.69 -14.03
N SER A 58 33.24 -37.58 -13.50
CA SER A 58 31.80 -37.68 -13.83
C SER A 58 30.87 -37.06 -12.78
N GLN A 59 31.40 -36.43 -11.72
CA GLN A 59 30.60 -35.90 -10.62
C GLN A 59 30.09 -34.49 -10.91
N THR A 60 28.78 -34.29 -10.76
CA THR A 60 28.12 -32.98 -10.88
C THR A 60 28.01 -32.28 -9.53
N LEU A 61 27.66 -30.99 -9.54
CA LEU A 61 27.35 -30.25 -8.30
C LEU A 61 26.22 -30.91 -7.50
N LEU A 62 25.18 -31.39 -8.18
CA LEU A 62 24.05 -32.07 -7.55
C LEU A 62 24.48 -33.38 -6.88
N ASP A 63 25.41 -34.13 -7.49
CA ASP A 63 25.97 -35.35 -6.89
C ASP A 63 26.75 -35.03 -5.62
N ALA A 64 27.54 -33.95 -5.63
CA ALA A 64 28.27 -33.49 -4.45
C ALA A 64 27.34 -33.06 -3.31
N LEU A 65 26.25 -32.36 -3.62
CA LEU A 65 25.28 -31.86 -2.64
C LEU A 65 24.33 -32.95 -2.11
N SER A 66 24.16 -34.04 -2.85
CA SER A 66 23.34 -35.19 -2.43
C SER A 66 24.12 -36.22 -1.60
N GLN A 67 25.39 -35.95 -1.28
CA GLN A 67 26.22 -36.83 -0.45
C GLN A 67 25.69 -36.87 0.99
N ARG A 68 25.81 -38.04 1.63
CA ARG A 68 25.51 -38.22 3.06
C ARG A 68 26.77 -38.28 3.92
N THR A 69 27.92 -38.44 3.28
CA THR A 69 29.23 -38.49 3.94
C THR A 69 30.04 -37.27 3.52
N PHE A 70 30.36 -36.41 4.48
CA PHE A 70 31.12 -35.18 4.27
C PHE A 70 32.51 -35.32 4.87
N ARG A 71 33.54 -34.86 4.16
CA ARG A 71 34.94 -34.92 4.60
C ARG A 71 35.52 -33.51 4.65
N PHE A 72 35.95 -33.10 5.83
CA PHE A 72 36.54 -31.78 6.10
C PHE A 72 37.99 -31.92 6.49
N VAL A 73 38.86 -31.12 5.87
CA VAL A 73 40.23 -30.94 6.36
C VAL A 73 40.21 -29.80 7.36
N VAL A 74 40.54 -30.08 8.62
CA VAL A 74 40.51 -29.11 9.72
C VAL A 74 41.92 -28.86 10.25
N ASP A 75 42.22 -27.60 10.54
CA ASP A 75 43.43 -27.20 11.24
C ASP A 75 43.25 -27.37 12.76
N SER A 76 43.20 -28.64 13.19
CA SER A 76 43.05 -29.01 14.58
C SER A 76 43.61 -30.42 14.80
N PRO A 77 44.31 -30.70 15.91
CA PRO A 77 44.69 -32.06 16.29
C PRO A 77 43.46 -32.98 16.39
N VAL A 78 43.60 -34.24 15.97
CA VAL A 78 42.51 -35.24 16.02
C VAL A 78 41.86 -35.35 17.41
N GLU A 79 42.64 -35.16 18.47
CA GLU A 79 42.22 -35.26 19.87
C GLU A 79 41.27 -34.13 20.32
N ASP A 80 41.27 -32.99 19.62
CA ASP A 80 40.48 -31.80 19.98
C ASP A 80 39.20 -31.65 19.14
N ILE A 81 39.08 -32.40 18.05
CA ILE A 81 37.89 -32.39 17.18
C ILE A 81 36.62 -32.81 17.93
N PRO A 82 36.59 -33.92 18.70
CA PRO A 82 35.37 -34.32 19.43
C PRO A 82 34.95 -33.34 20.52
N LYS A 83 35.89 -32.55 21.05
CA LYS A 83 35.59 -31.50 22.05
C LYS A 83 34.96 -30.26 21.40
N SER A 84 35.24 -30.05 20.12
CA SER A 84 34.79 -28.89 19.33
C SER A 84 33.50 -29.17 18.57
N PHE A 85 33.22 -30.45 18.28
CA PHE A 85 32.02 -30.92 17.58
C PHE A 85 31.19 -31.77 18.52
N VAL A 86 30.25 -31.14 19.23
CA VAL A 86 29.37 -31.78 20.21
C VAL A 86 27.95 -31.84 19.62
N PRO A 87 27.49 -33.01 19.14
CA PRO A 87 26.15 -33.18 18.56
C PRO A 87 25.02 -32.81 19.53
N GLU A 88 25.26 -32.91 20.84
CA GLU A 88 24.28 -32.53 21.87
C GLU A 88 23.97 -31.01 21.92
N TYR A 89 24.78 -30.16 21.29
CA TYR A 89 24.50 -28.72 21.16
C TYR A 89 23.70 -28.36 19.89
N ILE A 90 23.28 -29.34 19.09
CA ILE A 90 22.34 -29.10 17.98
C ILE A 90 20.96 -28.90 18.60
N PRO A 91 20.38 -27.69 18.54
CA PRO A 91 19.05 -27.44 19.09
C PRO A 91 18.01 -28.30 18.38
N SER A 92 16.97 -28.73 19.09
CA SER A 92 15.82 -29.40 18.49
C SER A 92 15.24 -28.55 17.34
N PRO A 93 14.72 -29.17 16.27
CA PRO A 93 14.05 -28.45 15.20
C PRO A 93 12.95 -27.55 15.77
N PHE A 94 13.05 -26.26 15.48
CA PHE A 94 12.02 -25.30 15.85
C PHE A 94 10.76 -25.57 15.00
N SER A 95 9.59 -25.46 15.61
CA SER A 95 8.32 -25.42 14.86
C SER A 95 7.41 -24.37 15.46
N TYR A 96 6.66 -23.68 14.60
CA TYR A 96 5.72 -22.68 15.06
C TYR A 96 4.54 -23.32 15.80
N PRO A 97 4.05 -22.73 16.90
CA PRO A 97 3.08 -23.36 17.77
C PRO A 97 1.63 -23.25 17.27
N TYR A 98 1.41 -23.29 15.95
CA TYR A 98 0.09 -23.12 15.32
C TYR A 98 -0.42 -24.41 14.63
N GLY A 99 0.25 -25.54 14.90
CA GLY A 99 -0.11 -26.83 14.34
C GLY A 99 0.05 -26.89 12.82
N THR A 100 -0.76 -27.75 12.19
CA THR A 100 -0.70 -28.01 10.73
C THR A 100 -2.01 -27.74 9.99
N ASP A 101 -3.06 -27.36 10.71
CA ASP A 101 -4.35 -26.99 10.10
C ASP A 101 -4.48 -25.47 10.11
N HIS A 102 -4.26 -24.89 8.94
CA HIS A 102 -4.34 -23.45 8.71
C HIS A 102 -5.63 -23.05 7.99
N SER A 103 -6.64 -23.94 7.95
CA SER A 103 -7.91 -23.70 7.28
C SER A 103 -8.68 -22.52 7.90
N TRP A 104 -9.42 -21.79 7.06
CA TRP A 104 -10.19 -20.65 7.53
C TRP A 104 -11.34 -21.11 8.45
N ASN A 105 -11.14 -20.95 9.76
CA ASN A 105 -12.16 -21.13 10.76
C ASN A 105 -11.98 -20.10 11.87
N LEU A 106 -12.88 -19.12 11.91
CA LEU A 106 -12.77 -18.00 12.85
C LEU A 106 -12.88 -18.43 14.32
N GLU A 107 -13.69 -19.45 14.63
CA GLU A 107 -13.82 -19.99 15.99
C GLU A 107 -12.52 -20.67 16.44
N HIS A 108 -11.97 -21.52 15.58
CA HIS A 108 -10.67 -22.16 15.82
C HIS A 108 -9.55 -21.14 16.06
N TYR A 109 -9.52 -20.04 15.30
CA TYR A 109 -8.51 -19.00 15.49
C TYR A 109 -8.65 -18.24 16.81
N TYR A 110 -9.87 -18.03 17.34
CA TYR A 110 -10.01 -17.46 18.68
C TYR A 110 -9.39 -18.37 19.74
N ASP A 111 -9.73 -19.67 19.69
CA ASP A 111 -9.25 -20.63 20.67
C ASP A 111 -7.71 -20.74 20.60
N MET A 112 -7.16 -20.87 19.38
CA MET A 112 -5.73 -20.95 19.14
C MET A 112 -4.97 -19.71 19.65
N LEU A 113 -5.44 -18.50 19.31
CA LEU A 113 -4.76 -17.26 19.68
C LEU A 113 -4.92 -16.91 21.17
N SER A 114 -5.94 -17.44 21.84
CA SER A 114 -6.07 -17.30 23.30
C SER A 114 -4.99 -18.08 24.06
N LEU A 115 -4.46 -19.15 23.48
CA LEU A 115 -3.43 -20.01 24.06
C LEU A 115 -2.02 -19.57 23.66
N GLU A 116 -1.84 -19.13 22.43
CA GLU A 116 -0.51 -18.90 21.81
C GLU A 116 0.01 -17.46 21.91
N LYS A 117 0.06 -16.94 23.14
CA LYS A 117 0.62 -15.60 23.43
C LYS A 117 2.16 -15.61 23.52
N GLY A 118 2.78 -14.46 23.28
CA GLY A 118 4.23 -14.32 23.46
C GLY A 118 4.81 -13.10 22.77
N SER A 119 6.15 -13.08 22.73
CA SER A 119 6.91 -12.10 21.96
C SER A 119 6.81 -12.34 20.46
N THR A 120 7.28 -11.35 19.71
CA THR A 120 7.40 -11.40 18.25
C THR A 120 8.47 -12.39 17.81
N PHE A 121 8.19 -13.12 16.74
CA PHE A 121 9.18 -13.92 16.04
C PHE A 121 10.09 -13.04 15.17
N GLU A 122 11.30 -13.52 14.94
CA GLU A 122 12.22 -12.91 13.99
C GLU A 122 11.74 -13.08 12.56
N ARG A 123 11.97 -12.04 11.74
CA ARG A 123 11.66 -12.06 10.32
C ARG A 123 12.37 -13.20 9.59
N GLN A 124 11.64 -13.91 8.73
CA GLN A 124 12.22 -14.99 7.92
C GLN A 124 12.29 -14.64 6.43
N TRP A 125 13.43 -14.97 5.81
CA TRP A 125 13.64 -14.85 4.36
C TRP A 125 13.49 -16.18 3.63
N SER A 126 13.54 -17.28 4.36
CA SER A 126 13.27 -18.62 3.85
C SER A 126 12.63 -19.48 4.93
N PHE A 127 11.99 -20.59 4.52
CA PHE A 127 11.19 -21.44 5.41
C PHE A 127 11.70 -22.87 5.36
N GLN A 128 11.82 -23.55 6.49
CA GLN A 128 12.37 -24.91 6.53
C GLN A 128 11.48 -25.89 5.76
N ASP A 129 10.16 -25.75 5.91
CA ASP A 129 9.18 -26.55 5.21
C ASP A 129 7.92 -25.75 4.82
N HIS A 130 6.98 -26.46 4.20
CA HIS A 130 5.72 -25.87 3.76
C HIS A 130 4.82 -25.48 4.94
N ASN A 131 4.89 -26.17 6.07
CA ASN A 131 4.06 -25.86 7.23
C ASN A 131 4.51 -24.54 7.88
N ASP A 132 5.81 -24.31 7.98
CA ASP A 132 6.37 -23.04 8.47
C ASP A 132 5.95 -21.87 7.59
N HIS A 133 6.05 -22.04 6.27
CA HIS A 133 5.56 -21.05 5.31
C HIS A 133 4.06 -20.76 5.51
N LEU A 134 3.23 -21.81 5.57
CA LEU A 134 1.78 -21.64 5.78
C LEU A 134 1.47 -20.97 7.12
N ALA A 135 2.15 -21.35 8.20
CA ALA A 135 1.96 -20.78 9.53
C ALA A 135 2.26 -19.28 9.52
N VAL A 136 3.43 -18.88 9.03
CA VAL A 136 3.84 -17.45 8.99
C VAL A 136 2.90 -16.63 8.09
N MET A 137 2.59 -17.16 6.91
CA MET A 137 1.76 -16.45 5.93
C MET A 137 0.31 -16.29 6.38
N THR A 138 -0.29 -17.30 7.03
CA THR A 138 -1.68 -17.22 7.53
C THR A 138 -1.76 -16.41 8.82
N GLN A 139 -0.92 -16.72 9.81
CA GLN A 139 -0.98 -16.12 11.13
C GLN A 139 -0.68 -14.62 11.12
N SER A 140 0.22 -14.16 10.24
CA SER A 140 0.46 -12.72 10.06
C SER A 140 -0.80 -11.94 9.67
N GLN A 141 -1.74 -12.56 8.95
CA GLN A 141 -3.00 -11.94 8.53
C GLN A 141 -4.14 -12.17 9.54
N VAL A 142 -4.22 -13.38 10.10
CA VAL A 142 -5.25 -13.75 11.07
C VAL A 142 -5.08 -12.94 12.35
N GLN A 143 -3.86 -12.87 12.90
CA GLN A 143 -3.60 -12.12 14.12
C GLN A 143 -3.85 -10.62 13.92
N ASP A 144 -3.56 -10.06 12.73
CA ASP A 144 -3.87 -8.67 12.38
C ASP A 144 -5.38 -8.37 12.32
N PHE A 145 -6.19 -9.37 11.99
CA PHE A 145 -7.64 -9.26 11.87
C PHE A 145 -8.38 -9.56 13.18
N VAL A 146 -8.05 -10.68 13.83
CA VAL A 146 -8.82 -11.24 14.95
C VAL A 146 -8.89 -10.27 16.13
N TRP A 147 -7.78 -9.62 16.47
CA TRP A 147 -7.75 -8.68 17.60
C TRP A 147 -8.68 -7.47 17.39
N LEU A 148 -8.76 -6.93 16.17
CA LEU A 148 -9.68 -5.84 15.84
C LEU A 148 -11.12 -6.32 15.85
N HIS A 149 -11.36 -7.51 15.29
CA HIS A 149 -12.70 -8.08 15.23
C HIS A 149 -13.24 -8.41 16.64
N GLU A 150 -12.40 -8.94 17.52
CA GLU A 150 -12.74 -9.15 18.94
C GLU A 150 -12.98 -7.82 19.66
N ALA A 151 -12.08 -6.84 19.50
CA ALA A 151 -12.26 -5.52 20.09
C ALA A 151 -13.55 -4.85 19.61
N ALA A 152 -13.91 -4.93 18.33
CA ALA A 152 -15.16 -4.41 17.79
C ALA A 152 -16.39 -5.06 18.44
N ARG A 153 -16.35 -6.39 18.68
CA ARG A 153 -17.42 -7.12 19.38
C ARG A 153 -17.56 -6.67 20.83
N GLU A 154 -16.44 -6.48 21.53
CA GLU A 154 -16.46 -6.03 22.92
C GLU A 154 -16.87 -4.57 23.07
N ILE A 155 -16.41 -3.68 22.19
CA ILE A 155 -16.81 -2.26 22.14
C ILE A 155 -18.34 -2.16 21.93
N PHE A 156 -18.92 -2.97 21.05
CA PHE A 156 -20.37 -2.96 20.82
C PHE A 156 -21.18 -3.35 22.06
N LYS A 157 -20.63 -4.15 22.98
CA LYS A 157 -21.31 -4.50 24.24
C LYS A 157 -21.38 -3.31 25.21
N GLN A 158 -20.38 -2.41 25.16
CA GLN A 158 -20.27 -1.25 26.03
C GLN A 158 -21.33 -0.19 25.70
N LYS A 159 -21.91 0.42 26.74
CA LYS A 159 -22.81 1.57 26.58
C LYS A 159 -22.05 2.84 26.91
N SER A 160 -22.22 3.86 26.10
CA SER A 160 -21.64 5.19 26.33
C SER A 160 -22.72 6.25 26.35
N GLU A 161 -22.48 7.33 27.08
CA GLU A 161 -23.33 8.52 27.05
C GLU A 161 -22.92 9.42 25.89
N ALA A 162 -23.89 9.97 25.17
CA ALA A 162 -23.66 10.88 24.05
C ALA A 162 -24.65 12.04 24.02
N TYR A 163 -24.20 13.15 23.42
CA TYR A 163 -25.00 14.35 23.16
C TYR A 163 -25.16 14.57 21.66
N PHE A 164 -26.30 15.10 21.24
CA PHE A 164 -26.59 15.43 19.85
C PHE A 164 -26.56 16.95 19.64
N VAL A 165 -25.93 17.39 18.55
CA VAL A 165 -25.77 18.80 18.14
C VAL A 165 -26.25 18.94 16.68
N SER A 166 -26.90 20.07 16.35
CA SER A 166 -27.41 20.33 14.99
C SER A 166 -26.26 20.66 14.03
N THR A 167 -26.41 20.27 12.77
CA THR A 167 -25.49 20.60 11.67
C THR A 167 -25.77 21.98 11.05
N GLU A 168 -27.04 22.42 11.00
CA GLU A 168 -27.47 23.62 10.25
C GLU A 168 -27.79 24.85 11.12
N GLY A 169 -27.57 24.76 12.44
CA GLY A 169 -27.68 25.88 13.38
C GLY A 169 -29.04 26.58 13.54
N SER A 170 -30.03 26.21 12.74
CA SER A 170 -31.44 26.55 12.95
C SER A 170 -32.22 25.30 13.38
N LEU A 171 -33.39 25.50 14.01
CA LEU A 171 -34.35 24.47 14.42
C LEU A 171 -35.47 24.32 13.37
N PRO A 172 -35.28 23.63 12.21
CA PRO A 172 -36.40 23.07 11.49
C PRO A 172 -36.83 21.72 12.10
N PRO A 173 -38.10 21.32 11.97
CA PRO A 173 -38.60 20.01 12.42
C PRO A 173 -38.05 18.79 11.63
N HIS A 174 -37.10 18.99 10.71
CA HIS A 174 -36.61 17.99 9.75
C HIS A 174 -35.08 17.98 9.62
N ILE A 175 -34.35 18.01 10.74
CA ILE A 175 -32.90 17.76 10.71
C ILE A 175 -32.65 16.27 10.45
N ASP A 176 -31.99 15.96 9.34
CA ASP A 176 -31.61 14.60 8.96
C ASP A 176 -30.16 14.25 9.34
N GLU A 177 -29.32 15.24 9.70
CA GLU A 177 -27.91 15.03 10.06
C GLU A 177 -27.54 15.72 11.38
N PHE A 178 -26.83 15.01 12.25
CA PHE A 178 -26.47 15.44 13.60
C PHE A 178 -24.97 15.24 13.84
N TYR A 179 -24.37 16.09 14.67
CA TYR A 179 -23.11 15.77 15.31
C TYR A 179 -23.38 15.09 16.66
N VAL A 180 -22.64 14.03 16.95
CA VAL A 180 -22.73 13.26 18.19
C VAL A 180 -21.40 13.34 18.90
N ILE A 181 -21.42 13.89 20.12
CA ILE A 181 -20.23 14.06 20.95
C ILE A 181 -20.25 13.01 22.05
N MET A 182 -19.19 12.22 22.12
CA MET A 182 -18.99 11.14 23.08
C MET A 182 -17.70 11.39 23.87
N GLN A 183 -17.74 11.11 25.17
CA GLN A 183 -16.54 11.13 26.02
C GLN A 183 -16.28 9.71 26.54
N PRO A 184 -15.35 8.97 25.91
CA PRO A 184 -15.00 7.64 26.38
C PRO A 184 -14.34 7.70 27.76
N MET A 185 -14.64 6.74 28.64
CA MET A 185 -13.94 6.63 29.93
C MET A 185 -12.46 6.28 29.72
N GLN A 186 -11.58 6.75 30.60
CA GLN A 186 -10.14 6.43 30.49
C GLN A 186 -9.87 4.92 30.57
N SER A 187 -10.61 4.18 31.40
CA SER A 187 -10.49 2.71 31.48
C SER A 187 -10.83 2.03 30.16
N PHE A 188 -11.83 2.54 29.43
CA PHE A 188 -12.20 2.07 28.11
C PHE A 188 -11.09 2.36 27.08
N LEU A 189 -10.49 3.55 27.12
CA LEU A 189 -9.38 3.91 26.23
C LEU A 189 -8.08 3.17 26.55
N ARG A 190 -7.80 2.85 27.80
CA ARG A 190 -6.65 2.00 28.17
C ARG A 190 -6.76 0.61 27.55
N LYS A 191 -7.96 0.02 27.59
CA LYS A 191 -8.21 -1.34 27.07
C LYS A 191 -8.37 -1.40 25.56
N TYR A 192 -9.14 -0.48 24.97
CA TYR A 192 -9.54 -0.54 23.56
C TYR A 192 -8.97 0.59 22.70
N GLY A 193 -8.22 1.55 23.25
CA GLY A 193 -7.80 2.75 22.53
C GLY A 193 -7.03 2.46 21.24
N ALA A 194 -6.12 1.49 21.25
CA ALA A 194 -5.39 1.06 20.07
C ALA A 194 -6.30 0.49 18.98
N ALA A 195 -7.13 -0.50 19.34
CA ALA A 195 -8.08 -1.10 18.41
C ALA A 195 -9.12 -0.09 17.92
N LEU A 196 -9.61 0.78 18.80
CA LEU A 196 -10.57 1.82 18.49
C LEU A 196 -10.02 2.80 17.45
N ARG A 197 -8.78 3.30 17.61
CA ARG A 197 -8.13 4.15 16.60
C ARG A 197 -8.12 3.49 15.22
N CYS A 198 -7.82 2.19 15.18
CA CYS A 198 -7.80 1.42 13.95
C CYS A 198 -9.20 1.25 13.34
N LEU A 199 -10.20 0.96 14.19
CA LEU A 199 -11.60 0.79 13.79
C LEU A 199 -12.25 2.10 13.34
N LEU A 200 -11.84 3.24 13.91
CA LEU A 200 -12.32 4.57 13.53
C LEU A 200 -11.86 5.01 12.14
N ASN A 201 -10.77 4.42 11.63
CA ASN A 201 -10.34 4.57 10.24
C ASN A 201 -11.15 3.68 9.27
N SER A 202 -12.11 2.89 9.75
CA SER A 202 -13.02 2.11 8.90
C SER A 202 -14.18 2.97 8.41
N ASP A 203 -14.53 2.80 7.14
CA ASP A 203 -15.60 3.55 6.48
C ASP A 203 -17.01 3.17 6.94
N THR A 204 -17.17 2.13 7.77
CA THR A 204 -18.47 1.56 8.13
C THR A 204 -18.70 1.50 9.64
N LEU A 205 -19.29 2.57 10.18
CA LEU A 205 -19.70 2.70 11.57
C LEU A 205 -21.20 2.97 11.69
N TYR A 206 -21.87 2.25 12.60
CA TYR A 206 -23.25 2.50 12.96
C TYR A 206 -23.37 2.86 14.44
N LEU A 207 -24.18 3.88 14.71
CA LEU A 207 -24.56 4.29 16.05
C LEU A 207 -25.91 3.67 16.42
N TYR A 208 -25.91 2.87 17.50
CA TYR A 208 -27.12 2.29 18.06
C TYR A 208 -27.63 3.18 19.19
N ILE A 209 -28.78 3.83 19.00
CA ILE A 209 -29.33 4.82 19.92
C ILE A 209 -30.47 4.20 20.73
N TYR A 210 -30.36 4.30 22.06
CA TYR A 210 -31.38 3.84 23.00
C TYR A 210 -32.14 5.04 23.56
N ASP A 211 -33.45 5.02 23.40
CA ASP A 211 -34.33 6.08 23.90
C ASP A 211 -34.46 5.99 25.43
N PRO A 212 -34.02 7.01 26.19
CA PRO A 212 -34.11 7.01 27.64
C PRO A 212 -35.55 7.08 28.16
N THR A 213 -36.52 7.46 27.31
CA THR A 213 -37.95 7.59 27.69
C THR A 213 -38.77 6.33 27.42
N ALA A 214 -38.22 5.35 26.72
CA ALA A 214 -38.87 4.06 26.49
C ALA A 214 -38.89 3.24 27.80
N ARG A 215 -40.02 3.25 28.51
CA ARG A 215 -40.26 2.33 29.65
C ARG A 215 -40.00 0.89 29.18
N ALA A 216 -39.28 0.13 30.00
CA ALA A 216 -38.81 -1.22 29.72
C ALA A 216 -39.85 -2.08 28.96
N HIS A 217 -39.44 -2.58 27.79
CA HIS A 217 -39.93 -3.81 27.13
C HIS A 217 -41.44 -4.06 27.02
N ILE A 218 -42.31 -3.06 26.85
CA ILE A 218 -43.74 -3.36 26.59
C ILE A 218 -44.01 -3.66 25.09
N ASN A 219 -43.21 -3.18 24.13
CA ASN A 219 -43.53 -3.33 22.68
C ASN A 219 -42.40 -3.84 21.76
N GLY A 220 -41.34 -4.49 22.27
CA GLY A 220 -40.33 -5.11 21.40
C GLY A 220 -39.54 -4.16 20.47
N THR A 221 -39.61 -2.84 20.70
CA THR A 221 -38.96 -1.84 19.84
C THR A 221 -37.46 -1.77 20.12
N GLY A 222 -36.65 -2.43 19.27
CA GLY A 222 -35.18 -2.40 19.33
C GLY A 222 -34.57 -1.00 19.16
N PRO A 223 -33.25 -0.83 19.40
CA PRO A 223 -32.56 0.45 19.27
C PRO A 223 -32.62 1.00 17.83
N ALA A 224 -32.60 2.33 17.68
CA ALA A 224 -32.44 2.95 16.36
C ALA A 224 -31.00 2.74 15.89
N LYS A 225 -30.79 2.45 14.60
CA LYS A 225 -29.46 2.15 14.05
C LYS A 225 -29.12 3.18 12.98
N TRP A 226 -28.33 4.18 13.32
CA TRP A 226 -28.07 5.29 12.40
C TRP A 226 -26.64 5.18 11.87
N PRO A 227 -26.41 5.32 10.55
CA PRO A 227 -25.05 5.39 10.02
C PRO A 227 -24.31 6.57 10.63
N ALA A 228 -23.03 6.37 10.92
CA ALA A 228 -22.17 7.36 11.57
C ALA A 228 -20.79 7.39 10.91
N ARG A 229 -20.16 8.56 10.90
CA ARG A 229 -18.80 8.78 10.42
C ARG A 229 -18.03 9.61 11.42
N VAL A 230 -16.74 9.33 11.58
CA VAL A 230 -15.85 10.15 12.41
C VAL A 230 -15.64 11.50 11.74
N VAL A 231 -15.63 12.56 12.54
CA VAL A 231 -15.26 13.91 12.09
C VAL A 231 -14.34 14.53 13.12
N HIS A 232 -13.40 15.32 12.62
CA HIS A 232 -12.48 16.05 13.49
C HIS A 232 -13.11 17.33 14.02
N ILE A 233 -12.62 17.80 15.17
CA ILE A 233 -13.16 18.97 15.86
C ILE A 233 -13.12 20.25 15.00
N SER A 234 -12.15 20.33 14.08
CA SER A 234 -12.04 21.39 13.08
C SER A 234 -13.29 21.51 12.21
N ALA A 235 -13.91 20.39 11.83
CA ALA A 235 -15.10 20.37 10.97
C ALA A 235 -16.36 20.91 11.68
N ILE A 236 -16.43 20.81 13.00
CA ILE A 236 -17.58 21.29 13.79
C ILE A 236 -17.38 22.70 14.34
N PHE A 237 -16.17 23.27 14.24
CA PHE A 237 -15.86 24.58 14.80
C PHE A 237 -16.74 25.69 14.21
N ASN A 238 -16.80 25.79 12.87
CA ASN A 238 -17.61 26.81 12.20
C ASN A 238 -19.12 26.66 12.49
N PRO A 239 -19.73 25.46 12.40
CA PRO A 239 -21.13 25.26 12.81
C PRO A 239 -21.42 25.66 14.26
N LEU A 240 -20.52 25.33 15.20
CA LEU A 240 -20.68 25.69 16.61
C LEU A 240 -20.58 27.21 16.85
N VAL A 241 -19.67 27.88 16.13
CA VAL A 241 -19.51 29.34 16.18
C VAL A 241 -20.74 30.04 15.59
N HIS A 242 -21.25 29.59 14.44
CA HIS A 242 -22.46 30.14 13.83
C HIS A 242 -23.74 29.94 14.67
N GLN A 243 -23.75 28.95 15.57
CA GLN A 243 -24.88 28.64 16.47
C GLN A 243 -24.96 29.52 17.72
N GLY A 244 -24.06 30.50 17.90
CA GLY A 244 -24.07 31.35 19.10
C GLY A 244 -23.61 30.64 20.39
N LEU A 245 -23.24 29.35 20.31
CA LEU A 245 -22.64 28.56 21.41
C LEU A 245 -21.23 29.07 21.82
N SER A 246 -20.80 30.19 21.24
CA SER A 246 -19.52 30.86 21.37
C SER A 246 -19.38 31.62 22.70
N ARG A 247 -19.34 30.90 23.81
CA ARG A 247 -18.32 31.27 24.79
C ARG A 247 -17.10 30.43 24.48
N ALA A 248 -16.05 31.08 23.98
CA ALA A 248 -14.75 30.50 23.64
C ALA A 248 -14.31 29.41 24.62
N ARG A 249 -14.60 29.59 25.92
CA ARG A 249 -14.29 28.65 27.00
C ARG A 249 -14.87 27.22 26.85
N TRP A 250 -16.10 27.02 26.36
CA TRP A 250 -16.67 25.66 26.22
C TRP A 250 -16.08 24.91 25.02
N VAL A 251 -15.92 25.59 23.88
CA VAL A 251 -15.26 25.04 22.69
C VAL A 251 -13.77 24.81 22.95
N CYS A 252 -13.10 25.72 23.67
CA CYS A 252 -11.72 25.53 24.14
C CYS A 252 -11.60 24.35 25.12
N ASN A 253 -12.56 24.14 26.03
CA ASN A 253 -12.58 22.95 26.88
C ASN A 253 -12.82 21.67 26.05
N LEU A 254 -13.69 21.73 25.04
CA LEU A 254 -13.91 20.61 24.10
C LEU A 254 -12.66 20.29 23.26
N LEU A 255 -11.82 21.29 22.99
CA LEU A 255 -10.51 21.15 22.34
C LEU A 255 -9.43 20.60 23.29
N GLN A 256 -9.59 20.79 24.61
CA GLN A 256 -8.69 20.27 25.64
C GLN A 256 -9.06 18.84 26.06
N ASP A 257 -10.35 18.50 26.05
CA ASP A 257 -10.88 17.19 26.41
C ASP A 257 -10.83 16.21 25.22
N GLN A 258 -10.45 14.97 25.49
CA GLN A 258 -10.44 13.90 24.49
C GLN A 258 -11.88 13.44 24.21
N HIS A 259 -12.47 13.96 23.14
CA HIS A 259 -13.81 13.59 22.66
C HIS A 259 -13.77 12.81 21.34
N LEU A 260 -14.69 11.87 21.20
CA LEU A 260 -15.04 11.25 19.93
C LEU A 260 -16.24 11.98 19.35
N ILE A 261 -16.07 12.55 18.15
CA ILE A 261 -17.11 13.29 17.44
C ILE A 261 -17.50 12.49 16.21
N LEU A 262 -18.80 12.23 16.07
CA LEU A 262 -19.38 11.51 14.95
C LEU A 262 -20.39 12.40 14.23
N THR A 263 -20.39 12.44 12.91
CA THR A 263 -21.57 12.87 12.16
C THR A 263 -22.48 11.66 12.04
N VAL A 264 -23.77 11.82 12.29
CA VAL A 264 -24.77 10.75 12.27
C VAL A 264 -25.97 11.18 11.45
N ARG A 265 -26.42 10.32 10.53
CA ARG A 265 -27.56 10.61 9.65
C ARG A 265 -28.76 9.76 10.00
N ARG A 266 -29.94 10.37 9.99
CA ARG A 266 -31.23 9.69 10.10
C ARG A 266 -31.45 8.85 8.83
N PRO A 267 -31.60 7.51 8.93
CA PRO A 267 -31.81 6.67 7.77
C PRO A 267 -33.17 6.98 7.11
N LYS A 268 -33.34 6.64 5.83
CA LYS A 268 -34.65 6.76 5.14
C LYS A 268 -35.52 5.52 5.32
N GLU A 269 -34.93 4.39 5.69
CA GLU A 269 -35.60 3.10 5.82
C GLU A 269 -36.40 2.97 7.13
N ARG A 270 -37.69 2.61 7.03
CA ARG A 270 -38.58 2.46 8.21
C ARG A 270 -38.10 1.41 9.22
N ASN A 271 -37.44 0.35 8.76
CA ASN A 271 -36.99 -0.78 9.59
C ASN A 271 -35.85 -0.42 10.56
N VAL A 272 -35.27 0.77 10.40
CA VAL A 272 -34.11 1.23 11.16
C VAL A 272 -34.46 2.37 12.13
N ARG A 273 -35.76 2.56 12.39
CA ARG A 273 -36.36 3.60 13.25
C ARG A 273 -35.88 5.01 12.88
N PRO A 274 -36.18 5.48 11.66
CA PRO A 274 -35.81 6.81 11.22
C PRO A 274 -36.62 7.89 11.94
N SER A 275 -37.79 7.55 12.49
CA SER A 275 -38.69 8.46 13.19
C SER A 275 -38.30 8.77 14.64
N LEU A 276 -37.16 8.28 15.15
CA LEU A 276 -36.70 8.62 16.51
C LEU A 276 -36.39 10.11 16.58
N ASN A 277 -37.13 10.83 17.43
CA ASN A 277 -36.90 12.27 17.65
C ASN A 277 -35.85 12.46 18.75
N VAL A 278 -34.73 13.09 18.40
CA VAL A 278 -33.59 13.27 19.28
C VAL A 278 -33.52 14.73 19.70
N GLU A 279 -33.36 14.96 21.00
CA GLU A 279 -33.26 16.31 21.55
C GLU A 279 -31.85 16.84 21.33
N VAL A 280 -31.75 17.98 20.66
CA VAL A 280 -30.48 18.61 20.28
C VAL A 280 -30.07 19.61 21.36
N LEU A 281 -28.78 19.61 21.70
CA LEU A 281 -28.19 20.57 22.63
C LEU A 281 -28.27 21.99 22.04
N ASN A 282 -28.93 22.91 22.76
CA ASN A 282 -28.98 24.34 22.43
C ASN A 282 -28.44 25.20 23.59
N GLU A 283 -28.29 26.51 23.34
CA GLU A 283 -27.71 27.47 24.29
C GLU A 283 -28.47 27.52 25.64
N ASP A 284 -29.80 27.41 25.60
CA ASP A 284 -30.67 27.38 26.79
C ASP A 284 -30.46 26.13 27.65
N ALA A 285 -30.27 24.96 27.03
CA ALA A 285 -30.01 23.70 27.72
C ALA A 285 -28.65 23.67 28.41
N LEU A 286 -27.65 24.36 27.84
CA LEU A 286 -26.32 24.57 28.44
C LEU A 286 -26.37 25.50 29.65
N GLN A 287 -27.13 26.60 29.59
CA GLN A 287 -27.29 27.54 30.70
C GLN A 287 -28.10 26.94 31.88
N MET A 288 -29.10 26.08 31.59
CA MET A 288 -29.93 25.44 32.62
C MET A 288 -29.38 24.11 33.16
N ASN A 289 -28.19 23.67 32.71
CA ASN A 289 -27.56 22.38 33.06
C ASN A 289 -28.47 21.15 32.81
N LYS A 290 -29.38 21.24 31.83
CA LYS A 290 -30.33 20.18 31.44
C LYS A 290 -29.79 19.40 30.24
N LYS A 291 -28.66 18.72 30.42
CA LYS A 291 -28.10 17.90 29.35
C LYS A 291 -28.87 16.57 29.25
N LYS A 292 -29.68 16.38 28.21
CA LYS A 292 -30.29 15.08 27.95
C LYS A 292 -29.27 14.15 27.32
N LYS A 293 -28.88 13.12 28.07
CA LYS A 293 -27.90 12.12 27.63
C LYS A 293 -28.63 10.95 26.98
N TYR A 294 -28.16 10.54 25.82
CA TYR A 294 -28.60 9.30 25.17
C TYR A 294 -27.59 8.19 25.45
N HIS A 295 -28.09 6.98 25.67
CA HIS A 295 -27.23 5.80 25.72
C HIS A 295 -27.00 5.31 24.29
N VAL A 296 -25.75 5.19 23.89
CA VAL A 296 -25.37 4.76 22.55
C VAL A 296 -24.40 3.59 22.59
N ARG A 297 -24.36 2.82 21.49
CA ARG A 297 -23.35 1.78 21.24
C ARG A 297 -22.75 1.97 19.86
N LEU A 298 -21.44 1.72 19.75
CA LEU A 298 -20.71 1.78 18.48
C LEU A 298 -20.65 0.39 17.87
N LYS A 299 -21.15 0.24 16.65
CA LYS A 299 -21.03 -0.99 15.87
C LYS A 299 -20.14 -0.75 14.67
N PHE A 300 -18.95 -1.33 14.71
CA PHE A 300 -18.04 -1.39 13.56
C PHE A 300 -18.34 -2.64 12.73
N LEU A 301 -18.36 -2.49 11.41
CA LEU A 301 -18.40 -3.64 10.50
C LEU A 301 -16.97 -3.99 10.12
N VAL A 302 -16.44 -5.05 10.73
CA VAL A 302 -15.10 -5.57 10.42
C VAL A 302 -15.27 -6.75 9.48
N ASP A 303 -15.03 -6.52 8.18
CA ASP A 303 -15.23 -7.55 7.15
C ASP A 303 -14.11 -8.60 7.17
N HIS A 304 -14.49 -9.87 7.32
CA HIS A 304 -13.57 -10.99 7.32
C HIS A 304 -13.18 -11.44 5.91
N LYS A 305 -13.92 -11.05 4.85
CA LYS A 305 -13.68 -11.53 3.48
C LYS A 305 -12.26 -11.28 3.00
N SER A 306 -11.68 -10.13 3.35
CA SER A 306 -10.30 -9.80 2.93
C SER A 306 -9.28 -10.74 3.59
N CYS A 307 -9.39 -10.99 4.89
CA CYS A 307 -8.51 -11.90 5.62
C CYS A 307 -8.71 -13.35 5.14
N GLN A 308 -9.97 -13.79 5.01
CA GLN A 308 -10.32 -15.10 4.48
C GLN A 308 -9.71 -15.34 3.09
N ARG A 309 -9.86 -14.40 2.14
CA ARG A 309 -9.25 -14.49 0.80
C ARG A 309 -7.75 -14.72 0.89
N LYS A 310 -7.04 -14.00 1.76
CA LYS A 310 -5.58 -14.14 1.92
C LYS A 310 -5.21 -15.51 2.48
N VAL A 311 -5.91 -15.98 3.52
CA VAL A 311 -5.69 -17.31 4.11
C VAL A 311 -5.97 -18.41 3.09
N GLU A 312 -7.10 -18.36 2.39
CA GLU A 312 -7.46 -19.30 1.33
C GLU A 312 -6.46 -19.30 0.16
N ALA A 313 -5.89 -18.14 -0.17
CA ALA A 313 -4.85 -18.04 -1.18
C ALA A 313 -3.55 -18.74 -0.76
N VAL A 314 -3.15 -18.56 0.50
CA VAL A 314 -1.97 -19.23 1.08
C VAL A 314 -2.16 -20.76 1.09
N LEU A 315 -3.35 -21.23 1.48
CA LEU A 315 -3.68 -22.66 1.52
C LEU A 315 -3.61 -23.37 0.16
N GLN A 316 -3.69 -22.65 -0.95
CA GLN A 316 -3.47 -23.25 -2.28
C GLN A 316 -2.06 -23.82 -2.44
N PHE A 317 -1.10 -23.40 -1.61
CA PHE A 317 0.28 -23.86 -1.61
C PHE A 317 0.54 -25.03 -0.66
N ASP A 318 -0.48 -25.51 0.08
CA ASP A 318 -0.36 -26.75 0.85
C ASP A 318 -0.18 -27.96 -0.08
N PRO A 319 0.92 -28.73 0.05
CA PRO A 319 1.12 -29.96 -0.71
C PRO A 319 -0.02 -30.98 -0.56
N LYS A 320 -0.71 -31.02 0.58
CA LYS A 320 -1.86 -31.91 0.83
C LYS A 320 -3.06 -31.54 -0.03
N ALA A 321 -3.31 -30.25 -0.23
CA ALA A 321 -4.38 -29.76 -1.10
C ALA A 321 -4.15 -30.13 -2.57
N ALA A 322 -2.89 -30.17 -3.02
CA ALA A 322 -2.54 -30.58 -4.38
C ALA A 322 -2.76 -32.10 -4.63
N ARG A 323 -2.55 -32.95 -3.62
CA ARG A 323 -2.71 -34.42 -3.75
C ARG A 323 -4.16 -34.87 -3.96
N GLN A 324 -5.14 -34.06 -3.57
CA GLN A 324 -6.57 -34.39 -3.78
C GLN A 324 -7.03 -34.16 -5.23
N VAL A 325 -6.26 -33.46 -6.06
CA VAL A 325 -6.68 -33.06 -7.42
C VAL A 325 -5.99 -33.86 -8.54
N SER A 326 -4.83 -34.49 -8.29
CA SER A 326 -4.16 -35.34 -9.28
C SER A 326 -3.07 -36.22 -8.66
N GLY A 327 -3.08 -37.51 -8.99
CA GLY A 327 -1.90 -38.37 -8.81
C GLY A 327 -0.75 -37.82 -9.66
N ALA A 328 0.39 -37.51 -9.02
CA ALA A 328 1.52 -36.78 -9.61
C ALA A 328 1.96 -37.35 -10.98
N THR A 329 1.55 -36.70 -12.08
CA THR A 329 1.90 -37.14 -13.46
C THR A 329 1.85 -36.03 -14.53
N SER A 330 1.53 -34.76 -14.21
CA SER A 330 1.34 -33.71 -15.24
C SER A 330 2.41 -32.58 -15.21
N PRO A 331 2.69 -31.90 -16.35
CA PRO A 331 3.53 -30.69 -16.39
C PRO A 331 3.05 -29.56 -15.46
N MET A 332 1.75 -29.55 -15.15
CA MET A 332 1.16 -28.58 -14.23
C MET A 332 1.66 -28.80 -12.80
N ASP A 333 1.70 -30.06 -12.35
CA ASP A 333 2.17 -30.41 -10.99
C ASP A 333 3.63 -30.04 -10.78
N PHE A 334 4.45 -30.14 -11.84
CA PHE A 334 5.84 -29.70 -11.83
C PHE A 334 5.95 -28.18 -11.62
N ASN A 335 5.19 -27.39 -12.39
CA ASN A 335 5.13 -25.93 -12.21
C ASN A 335 4.64 -25.54 -10.82
N MET A 336 3.65 -26.26 -10.27
CA MET A 336 3.19 -26.03 -8.89
C MET A 336 4.28 -26.32 -7.86
N SER A 337 5.14 -27.30 -8.10
CA SER A 337 6.27 -27.65 -7.22
C SER A 337 7.36 -26.59 -7.28
N LEU A 338 7.75 -26.16 -8.48
CA LEU A 338 8.66 -25.02 -8.65
C LEU A 338 8.10 -23.74 -8.00
N HIS A 339 6.78 -23.52 -8.07
CA HIS A 339 6.19 -22.36 -7.43
C HIS A 339 6.31 -22.42 -5.91
N ARG A 340 6.03 -23.57 -5.29
CA ARG A 340 6.20 -23.75 -3.83
C ARG A 340 7.65 -23.54 -3.41
N ASP A 341 8.61 -24.14 -4.12
CA ASP A 341 10.04 -23.96 -3.85
C ASP A 341 10.47 -22.49 -3.93
N LEU A 342 9.96 -21.74 -4.93
CA LEU A 342 10.19 -20.30 -5.06
C LEU A 342 9.67 -19.52 -3.84
N LEU A 343 8.54 -19.93 -3.26
CA LEU A 343 7.97 -19.28 -2.07
C LEU A 343 8.67 -19.67 -0.77
N LEU A 344 9.32 -20.84 -0.72
CA LEU A 344 10.11 -21.28 0.43
C LEU A 344 11.43 -20.51 0.55
N GLY A 345 11.98 -19.98 -0.55
CA GLY A 345 13.22 -19.20 -0.54
C GLY A 345 14.52 -20.04 -0.42
N ASN A 346 14.41 -21.36 -0.27
CA ASN A 346 15.56 -22.26 -0.13
C ASN A 346 16.16 -22.70 -1.48
N GLY A 347 15.70 -22.17 -2.61
CA GLY A 347 16.04 -22.69 -3.94
C GLY A 347 15.21 -23.91 -4.33
N PHE A 348 15.67 -24.66 -5.34
CA PHE A 348 14.87 -25.66 -6.05
C PHE A 348 15.39 -27.09 -5.88
N PHE A 349 16.26 -27.33 -4.90
CA PHE A 349 16.94 -28.63 -4.71
C PHE A 349 15.95 -29.79 -4.60
N GLU A 350 14.92 -29.67 -3.76
CA GLU A 350 13.93 -30.73 -3.53
C GLU A 350 13.13 -31.08 -4.79
N THR A 351 12.69 -30.07 -5.55
CA THR A 351 12.04 -30.32 -6.84
C THR A 351 12.98 -31.02 -7.82
N TYR A 352 14.25 -30.62 -7.92
CA TYR A 352 15.22 -31.27 -8.81
C TYR A 352 15.61 -32.69 -8.36
N LYS A 353 15.75 -32.92 -7.05
CA LYS A 353 16.00 -34.24 -6.46
C LYS A 353 14.85 -35.20 -6.74
N SER A 354 13.62 -34.79 -6.45
CA SER A 354 12.42 -35.61 -6.73
C SER A 354 12.19 -35.85 -8.23
N LEU A 355 12.57 -34.91 -9.11
CA LEU A 355 12.58 -35.13 -10.55
C LEU A 355 13.59 -36.19 -10.96
N ARG A 356 14.80 -36.15 -10.38
CA ARG A 356 15.89 -37.10 -10.69
C ARG A 356 15.47 -38.53 -10.38
N GLU A 357 14.91 -38.76 -9.19
CA GLU A 357 14.40 -40.06 -8.75
C GLU A 357 13.27 -40.57 -9.66
N ARG A 358 12.37 -39.68 -10.08
CA ARG A 358 11.24 -40.04 -10.98
C ARG A 358 11.64 -40.22 -12.44
N ALA A 359 12.69 -39.53 -12.91
CA ALA A 359 13.20 -39.66 -14.28
C ALA A 359 13.83 -41.03 -14.56
N GLU A 360 14.24 -41.75 -13.51
CA GLU A 360 14.75 -43.12 -13.63
C GLU A 360 13.64 -44.10 -14.03
N THR A 361 12.40 -43.83 -13.58
CA THR A 361 11.22 -44.66 -13.87
C THR A 361 10.38 -44.18 -15.06
N GLN A 362 10.47 -42.90 -15.48
CA GLN A 362 9.67 -42.36 -16.60
C GLN A 362 10.52 -41.64 -17.69
N PRO A 363 10.47 -42.09 -18.97
CA PRO A 363 11.33 -41.59 -20.05
C PRO A 363 11.21 -40.09 -20.41
N TRP A 364 10.02 -39.49 -20.36
CA TRP A 364 9.83 -38.08 -20.73
C TRP A 364 10.47 -37.10 -19.73
N MET A 365 10.65 -37.52 -18.48
CA MET A 365 11.33 -36.73 -17.43
C MET A 365 12.86 -36.79 -17.53
N ARG A 366 13.44 -37.72 -18.30
CA ARG A 366 14.89 -37.80 -18.54
C ARG A 366 15.45 -36.55 -19.23
N LEU A 367 14.64 -35.90 -20.07
CA LEU A 367 14.99 -34.65 -20.76
C LEU A 367 14.98 -33.42 -19.84
N ALA A 368 14.34 -33.51 -18.67
CA ALA A 368 14.23 -32.42 -17.69
C ALA A 368 15.33 -32.47 -16.60
N ARG A 369 15.99 -33.63 -16.41
CA ARG A 369 16.98 -33.92 -15.35
C ARG A 369 18.17 -32.94 -15.31
N ASN A 370 18.55 -32.34 -16.45
CA ASN A 370 19.75 -31.51 -16.61
C ASN A 370 19.45 -30.10 -17.19
N ARG A 371 18.21 -29.61 -17.10
CA ARG A 371 17.87 -28.29 -17.64
C ARG A 371 17.86 -27.20 -16.55
N PRO A 372 18.34 -25.98 -16.86
CA PRO A 372 18.15 -24.82 -16.00
C PRO A 372 16.65 -24.54 -15.82
N LEU A 373 16.31 -23.69 -14.86
CA LEU A 373 14.93 -23.24 -14.65
C LEU A 373 14.30 -22.83 -15.99
N PRO A 374 13.06 -23.25 -16.29
CA PRO A 374 12.37 -22.84 -17.51
C PRO A 374 12.36 -21.32 -17.65
N ALA A 375 12.84 -20.79 -18.77
CA ALA A 375 12.76 -19.37 -19.08
C ALA A 375 11.59 -19.09 -20.01
N VAL A 376 10.89 -17.98 -19.79
CA VAL A 376 9.76 -17.54 -20.62
C VAL A 376 10.16 -16.25 -21.33
N ASN A 377 9.96 -16.22 -22.65
CA ASN A 377 10.05 -15.00 -23.44
C ASN A 377 8.76 -14.21 -23.29
N LEU A 378 8.84 -12.99 -22.76
CA LEU A 378 7.70 -12.08 -22.59
C LEU A 378 7.62 -11.03 -23.70
N LEU A 379 8.43 -11.15 -24.75
CA LEU A 379 8.44 -10.26 -25.91
C LEU A 379 7.95 -10.97 -27.18
N PRO A 380 7.30 -10.24 -28.09
CA PRO A 380 6.83 -10.80 -29.35
C PRO A 380 8.00 -11.17 -30.25
N GLU A 381 7.79 -12.09 -31.19
CA GLU A 381 8.86 -12.54 -32.11
C GLU A 381 9.27 -11.49 -33.14
N SER A 382 8.38 -10.53 -33.46
CA SER A 382 8.62 -9.51 -34.48
C SER A 382 9.45 -8.34 -33.95
N GLN A 383 10.64 -8.13 -34.53
CA GLN A 383 11.54 -7.05 -34.14
C GLN A 383 10.91 -5.67 -34.31
N ASN A 384 10.15 -5.43 -35.39
CA ASN A 384 9.45 -4.16 -35.61
C ASN A 384 8.46 -3.84 -34.48
N VAL A 385 7.84 -4.88 -33.90
CA VAL A 385 6.92 -4.71 -32.77
C VAL A 385 7.69 -4.43 -31.48
N ILE A 386 8.83 -5.11 -31.27
CA ILE A 386 9.72 -4.83 -30.14
C ILE A 386 10.22 -3.38 -30.21
N ASP A 387 10.69 -2.92 -31.36
CA ASP A 387 11.23 -1.57 -31.53
C ASP A 387 10.16 -0.51 -31.21
N ALA A 388 8.92 -0.70 -31.70
CA ALA A 388 7.79 0.18 -31.40
C ALA A 388 7.40 0.21 -29.91
N LEU A 389 7.52 -0.94 -29.21
CA LEU A 389 7.31 -1.03 -27.75
C LEU A 389 8.40 -0.28 -26.98
N MET A 390 9.65 -0.41 -27.40
CA MET A 390 10.81 0.13 -26.70
C MET A 390 10.99 1.65 -26.86
N GLU A 391 10.21 2.29 -27.73
CA GLU A 391 10.27 3.74 -27.93
C GLU A 391 9.91 4.56 -26.68
N ASP A 392 9.03 4.06 -25.80
CA ASP A 392 8.75 4.72 -24.51
C ASP A 392 9.79 4.39 -23.40
N VAL A 393 10.79 3.56 -23.71
CA VAL A 393 11.88 3.18 -22.79
C VAL A 393 13.12 4.02 -23.10
N VAL A 394 13.81 4.46 -22.04
CA VAL A 394 15.05 5.23 -22.15
C VAL A 394 16.08 4.45 -22.99
N PRO A 395 16.78 5.08 -23.95
CA PRO A 395 17.70 4.38 -24.87
C PRO A 395 18.73 3.48 -24.17
N SER A 396 19.26 3.90 -23.02
CA SER A 396 20.23 3.14 -22.22
C SER A 396 19.68 1.81 -21.68
N ASP A 397 18.36 1.72 -21.48
CA ASP A 397 17.71 0.55 -20.90
C ASP A 397 17.08 -0.37 -21.96
N ARG A 398 16.86 0.10 -23.20
CA ARG A 398 16.19 -0.68 -24.28
C ARG A 398 16.82 -2.07 -24.48
N LYS A 399 18.14 -2.14 -24.71
CA LYS A 399 18.86 -3.40 -24.95
C LYS A 399 18.81 -4.32 -23.73
N ARG A 400 19.08 -3.78 -22.53
CA ARG A 400 19.09 -4.55 -21.28
C ARG A 400 17.71 -5.09 -20.94
N LEU A 401 16.66 -4.29 -21.14
CA LEU A 401 15.27 -4.69 -20.93
C LEU A 401 14.86 -5.78 -21.92
N CYS A 402 15.23 -5.66 -23.20
CA CYS A 402 14.99 -6.70 -24.19
C CYS A 402 15.65 -8.03 -23.77
N THR A 403 16.92 -7.99 -23.40
CA THR A 403 17.64 -9.19 -22.93
C THR A 403 16.95 -9.82 -21.72
N TYR A 404 16.56 -9.00 -20.74
CA TYR A 404 15.87 -9.46 -19.54
C TYR A 404 14.51 -10.11 -19.85
N LEU A 405 13.63 -9.42 -20.58
CA LEU A 405 12.29 -9.91 -20.90
C LEU A 405 12.28 -11.11 -21.86
N SER A 406 13.34 -11.29 -22.65
CA SER A 406 13.46 -12.44 -23.57
C SER A 406 13.69 -13.78 -22.87
N ARG A 407 14.18 -13.76 -21.63
CA ARG A 407 14.59 -14.97 -20.88
C ARG A 407 14.28 -14.84 -19.39
N VAL A 408 13.02 -14.58 -19.05
CA VAL A 408 12.61 -14.42 -17.65
C VAL A 408 12.51 -15.79 -16.97
N PRO A 409 13.31 -16.10 -15.93
CA PRO A 409 13.24 -17.37 -15.22
C PRO A 409 11.83 -17.58 -14.64
N LEU A 410 11.26 -18.77 -14.84
CA LEU A 410 9.89 -19.15 -14.47
C LEU A 410 8.78 -18.22 -15.02
N GLY A 411 9.12 -17.29 -15.92
CA GLY A 411 8.25 -16.18 -16.29
C GLY A 411 7.98 -15.19 -15.16
N PHE A 412 8.76 -15.22 -14.07
CA PHE A 412 8.64 -14.32 -12.94
C PHE A 412 9.70 -13.21 -12.97
N GLY A 413 9.29 -11.98 -13.27
CA GLY A 413 10.18 -10.84 -13.41
C GLY A 413 9.94 -9.77 -12.36
N LEU A 414 11.03 -9.27 -11.78
CA LEU A 414 11.04 -8.13 -10.86
C LEU A 414 11.60 -6.88 -11.56
N VAL A 415 10.93 -5.75 -11.37
CA VAL A 415 11.42 -4.43 -11.80
C VAL A 415 11.46 -3.51 -10.57
N THR A 416 12.62 -2.92 -10.31
CA THR A 416 12.79 -1.95 -9.21
C THR A 416 13.34 -0.64 -9.72
N GLY A 417 13.09 0.42 -8.99
CA GLY A 417 13.68 1.73 -9.24
C GLY A 417 13.27 2.70 -8.16
N ASP A 418 14.06 3.75 -7.98
CA ASP A 418 13.78 4.77 -6.99
C ASP A 418 12.61 5.67 -7.46
N PRO A 419 12.12 6.61 -6.62
CA PRO A 419 10.98 7.44 -6.98
C PRO A 419 11.23 8.25 -8.27
N GLY A 420 10.31 8.18 -9.24
CA GLY A 420 10.41 8.93 -10.49
C GLY A 420 11.26 8.30 -11.60
N PHE A 421 11.77 7.07 -11.41
CA PHE A 421 12.67 6.41 -12.37
C PHE A 421 11.95 5.72 -13.55
N GLY A 422 10.63 5.92 -13.71
CA GLY A 422 9.86 5.35 -14.82
C GLY A 422 9.42 3.89 -14.62
N LYS A 423 9.33 3.42 -13.37
CA LYS A 423 8.81 2.09 -12.97
C LYS A 423 7.54 1.68 -13.72
N THR A 424 6.46 2.43 -13.55
CA THR A 424 5.17 2.18 -14.21
C THR A 424 5.28 2.20 -15.74
N THR A 425 6.14 3.04 -16.34
CA THR A 425 6.38 3.03 -17.79
C THR A 425 6.97 1.70 -18.25
N VAL A 426 8.03 1.22 -17.58
CA VAL A 426 8.68 -0.05 -17.93
C VAL A 426 7.76 -1.23 -17.67
N LEU A 427 7.00 -1.23 -16.56
CA LEU A 427 5.99 -2.23 -16.31
C LEU A 427 4.91 -2.23 -17.39
N SER A 428 4.41 -1.07 -17.82
CA SER A 428 3.41 -0.98 -18.89
C SER A 428 3.94 -1.53 -20.21
N VAL A 429 5.17 -1.17 -20.62
CA VAL A 429 5.80 -1.71 -21.85
C VAL A 429 5.95 -3.23 -21.77
N ALA A 430 6.44 -3.74 -20.63
CA ALA A 430 6.59 -5.17 -20.41
C ALA A 430 5.24 -5.90 -20.38
N THR A 431 4.20 -5.28 -19.81
CA THR A 431 2.82 -5.80 -19.79
C THR A 431 2.23 -5.90 -21.20
N LEU A 432 2.48 -4.91 -22.06
CA LEU A 432 2.06 -4.96 -23.46
C LEU A 432 2.81 -6.02 -24.26
N GLY A 433 4.13 -6.14 -24.08
CA GLY A 433 4.91 -7.23 -24.68
C GLY A 433 4.39 -8.59 -24.26
N MET A 434 4.12 -8.77 -22.96
CA MET A 434 3.55 -9.98 -22.38
C MET A 434 2.15 -10.26 -22.95
N PHE A 435 1.30 -9.25 -23.11
CA PHE A 435 -0.02 -9.38 -23.72
C PHE A 435 0.05 -9.87 -25.17
N ILE A 436 0.92 -9.28 -25.99
CA ILE A 436 1.07 -9.65 -27.40
C ILE A 436 1.58 -11.08 -27.53
N THR A 437 2.47 -11.50 -26.61
CA THR A 437 3.11 -12.82 -26.65
C THR A 437 2.22 -13.92 -26.09
N LEU A 438 1.51 -13.67 -24.98
CA LEU A 438 0.81 -14.70 -24.22
C LEU A 438 -0.72 -14.61 -24.32
N GLY A 439 -1.27 -13.45 -24.68
CA GLY A 439 -2.70 -13.16 -24.64
C GLY A 439 -3.12 -12.36 -23.40
N PRO A 440 -4.41 -12.42 -23.00
CA PRO A 440 -4.98 -11.50 -22.01
C PRO A 440 -4.24 -11.45 -20.67
N ILE A 441 -4.05 -10.25 -20.11
CA ILE A 441 -3.26 -10.04 -18.88
C ILE A 441 -4.13 -9.48 -17.75
N TYR A 442 -3.91 -9.98 -16.53
CA TYR A 442 -4.50 -9.41 -15.33
C TYR A 442 -3.50 -8.45 -14.67
N ALA A 443 -3.88 -7.18 -14.58
CA ALA A 443 -3.09 -6.12 -13.95
C ALA A 443 -3.69 -5.77 -12.58
N CYS A 444 -2.85 -5.45 -11.59
CA CYS A 444 -3.34 -4.96 -10.31
C CYS A 444 -2.33 -4.08 -9.57
N ALA A 445 -2.79 -3.44 -8.50
CA ALA A 445 -1.98 -2.73 -7.52
C ALA A 445 -2.62 -2.81 -6.13
N ALA A 446 -1.88 -2.42 -5.09
CA ALA A 446 -2.34 -2.50 -3.69
C ALA A 446 -3.51 -1.55 -3.37
N THR A 447 -3.55 -0.36 -3.99
CA THR A 447 -4.55 0.68 -3.72
C THR A 447 -5.32 1.04 -4.99
N ASP A 448 -6.53 1.58 -4.83
CA ASP A 448 -7.33 2.04 -5.98
C ASP A 448 -6.63 3.14 -6.77
N ALA A 449 -5.99 4.09 -6.09
CA ALA A 449 -5.23 5.16 -6.74
C ALA A 449 -4.06 4.63 -7.57
N ALA A 450 -3.32 3.64 -7.07
CA ALA A 450 -2.25 2.99 -7.81
C ALA A 450 -2.78 2.20 -9.02
N ALA A 451 -3.89 1.47 -8.85
CA ALA A 451 -4.52 0.71 -9.94
C ALA A 451 -5.10 1.63 -11.04
N ASP A 452 -5.64 2.78 -10.68
CA ASP A 452 -6.10 3.82 -11.63
C ASP A 452 -4.92 4.38 -12.42
N ASN A 453 -3.86 4.79 -11.72
CA ASN A 453 -2.64 5.32 -12.34
C ASN A 453 -2.01 4.29 -13.29
N PHE A 454 -1.94 3.03 -12.88
CA PHE A 454 -1.39 1.97 -13.74
C PHE A 454 -2.26 1.73 -14.98
N ALA A 455 -3.58 1.64 -14.84
CA ALA A 455 -4.50 1.45 -15.96
C ALA A 455 -4.45 2.62 -16.96
N GLU A 456 -4.46 3.86 -16.46
CA GLU A 456 -4.40 5.06 -17.30
C GLU A 456 -3.05 5.20 -18.02
N HIS A 457 -1.95 4.91 -17.33
CA HIS A 457 -0.60 4.98 -17.91
C HIS A 457 -0.41 3.90 -18.97
N LEU A 458 -0.86 2.67 -18.68
CA LEU A 458 -0.87 1.55 -19.62
C LEU A 458 -1.71 1.86 -20.87
N HIS A 459 -2.88 2.48 -20.70
CA HIS A 459 -3.74 2.89 -21.82
C HIS A 459 -3.07 3.95 -22.69
N ARG A 460 -2.43 4.96 -22.11
CA ARG A 460 -1.71 5.98 -22.87
C ARG A 460 -0.54 5.39 -23.67
N ILE A 461 0.23 4.48 -23.08
CA ILE A 461 1.34 3.82 -23.77
C ILE A 461 0.80 2.91 -24.88
N SER A 462 -0.29 2.17 -24.65
CA SER A 462 -0.87 1.30 -25.66
C SER A 462 -1.43 2.06 -26.88
N GLU A 463 -1.99 3.26 -26.66
CA GLU A 463 -2.40 4.16 -27.74
C GLU A 463 -1.19 4.62 -28.57
N ARG A 464 -0.12 5.11 -27.93
CA ARG A 464 1.11 5.53 -28.63
C ARG A 464 1.72 4.38 -29.43
N PHE A 465 1.81 3.20 -28.82
CA PHE A 465 2.30 1.99 -29.45
C PHE A 465 1.46 1.60 -30.67
N THR A 466 0.13 1.63 -30.56
CA THR A 466 -0.78 1.32 -31.68
C THR A 466 -0.67 2.35 -32.80
N CYS A 467 -0.47 3.64 -32.48
CA CYS A 467 -0.20 4.68 -33.48
C CYS A 467 1.10 4.39 -34.25
N ARG A 468 2.21 4.13 -33.55
CA ARG A 468 3.51 3.79 -34.17
C ARG A 468 3.42 2.58 -35.10
N LEU A 469 2.71 1.52 -34.67
CA LEU A 469 2.50 0.34 -35.52
C LEU A 469 1.69 0.64 -36.79
N ASN A 470 0.71 1.54 -36.70
CA ASN A 470 -0.11 1.92 -37.85
C ASN A 470 0.65 2.84 -38.81
N GLU A 471 1.47 3.77 -38.28
CA GLU A 471 2.33 4.63 -39.08
C GLU A 471 3.35 3.82 -39.89
N ALA A 472 3.96 2.79 -39.27
CA ALA A 472 4.93 1.92 -39.92
C ALA A 472 4.33 1.04 -41.04
N LYS A 473 3.02 0.80 -41.05
CA LYS A 473 2.33 -0.05 -42.04
C LYS A 473 1.86 0.69 -43.30
N GLY A 474 1.86 2.02 -43.31
CA GLY A 474 1.31 2.81 -44.42
C GLY A 474 -0.20 2.65 -44.63
N LEU A 475 -0.71 3.13 -45.77
CA LEU A 475 -2.15 3.14 -46.10
C LEU A 475 -2.71 1.77 -46.55
N ASP A 476 -1.84 0.85 -47.00
CA ASP A 476 -2.23 -0.40 -47.67
C ASP A 476 -2.25 -1.64 -46.74
N GLY A 477 -1.87 -1.48 -45.47
CA GLY A 477 -1.84 -2.56 -44.47
C GLY A 477 -3.10 -2.63 -43.59
N SER A 478 -3.46 -3.83 -43.10
CA SER A 478 -4.50 -3.96 -42.08
C SER A 478 -4.08 -3.25 -40.79
N ARG A 479 -4.89 -2.26 -40.37
CA ARG A 479 -4.64 -1.44 -39.18
C ARG A 479 -4.53 -2.33 -37.95
N ALA A 480 -3.53 -2.05 -37.11
CA ALA A 480 -3.43 -2.65 -35.79
C ALA A 480 -4.63 -2.23 -34.94
N ASN A 481 -5.29 -3.22 -34.33
CA ASN A 481 -6.41 -3.00 -33.42
C ASN A 481 -5.92 -2.35 -32.13
N ARG A 482 -6.74 -1.45 -31.57
CA ARG A 482 -6.50 -0.91 -30.23
C ARG A 482 -6.66 -2.01 -29.18
N ILE A 483 -5.83 -1.95 -28.16
CA ILE A 483 -5.86 -2.86 -27.01
C ILE A 483 -6.89 -2.37 -26.00
N LEU A 484 -7.91 -3.19 -25.72
CA LEU A 484 -8.96 -2.86 -24.76
C LEU A 484 -8.47 -3.08 -23.32
N ILE A 485 -8.29 -1.98 -22.61
CA ILE A 485 -7.90 -1.95 -21.19
C ILE A 485 -9.11 -1.51 -20.36
N VAL A 486 -9.46 -2.30 -19.36
CA VAL A 486 -10.58 -2.02 -18.45
C VAL A 486 -10.06 -1.88 -17.03
N ARG A 487 -10.47 -0.83 -16.33
CA ARG A 487 -10.29 -0.68 -14.88
C ARG A 487 -11.57 -1.15 -14.18
N GLY A 488 -11.50 -2.25 -13.42
CA GLY A 488 -12.68 -2.80 -12.74
C GLY A 488 -12.80 -2.30 -11.29
N TYR A 489 -13.99 -1.86 -10.90
CA TYR A 489 -14.36 -1.49 -9.51
C TYR A 489 -15.41 -2.45 -8.94
N ASP A 490 -15.92 -2.21 -7.73
CA ASP A 490 -17.04 -2.98 -7.20
C ASP A 490 -18.22 -3.02 -8.20
N GLU A 491 -18.86 -4.18 -8.35
CA GLU A 491 -19.88 -4.39 -9.39
C GLU A 491 -21.14 -3.54 -9.11
N ASP A 492 -21.48 -3.29 -7.85
CA ASP A 492 -22.62 -2.46 -7.48
C ASP A 492 -22.30 -0.97 -7.66
N ASP A 493 -21.08 -0.54 -7.31
CA ASP A 493 -20.60 0.83 -7.58
C ASP A 493 -20.59 1.15 -9.08
N GLU A 494 -20.17 0.21 -9.94
CA GLU A 494 -20.19 0.38 -11.41
C GLU A 494 -21.61 0.53 -11.96
N VAL A 495 -22.57 -0.24 -11.42
CA VAL A 495 -23.97 -0.14 -11.82
C VAL A 495 -24.57 1.19 -11.37
N ALA A 496 -24.33 1.58 -10.11
CA ALA A 496 -24.78 2.85 -9.56
C ALA A 496 -24.20 4.03 -10.35
N ALA A 497 -22.89 4.01 -10.61
CA ALA A 497 -22.21 5.02 -11.42
C ALA A 497 -22.81 5.15 -12.82
N PHE A 498 -23.02 4.02 -13.50
CA PHE A 498 -23.62 4.03 -14.83
C PHE A 498 -25.03 4.66 -14.82
N GLN A 499 -25.89 4.27 -13.87
CA GLN A 499 -27.24 4.81 -13.75
C GLN A 499 -27.22 6.32 -13.45
N ASN A 500 -26.35 6.76 -12.54
CA ASN A 500 -26.21 8.16 -12.16
C ASN A 500 -25.66 9.02 -13.31
N LEU A 501 -24.79 8.47 -14.17
CA LEU A 501 -24.30 9.16 -15.38
C LEU A 501 -25.38 9.35 -16.44
N LEU A 502 -26.37 8.45 -16.53
CA LEU A 502 -27.52 8.63 -17.41
C LEU A 502 -28.42 9.77 -16.93
N GLU A 503 -28.55 9.96 -15.61
CA GLU A 503 -29.31 11.06 -15.02
C GLU A 503 -28.53 12.39 -15.05
N ARG A 504 -27.23 12.35 -14.74
CA ARG A 504 -26.33 13.50 -14.61
C ARG A 504 -25.03 13.28 -15.39
N PRO A 505 -25.00 13.54 -16.71
CA PRO A 505 -23.82 13.26 -17.55
C PRO A 505 -22.54 14.02 -17.16
N ARG A 506 -22.65 15.12 -16.41
CA ARG A 506 -21.51 15.97 -16.01
C ARG A 506 -20.96 15.63 -14.61
N ILE A 507 -21.48 14.61 -13.94
CA ILE A 507 -21.05 14.27 -12.57
C ILE A 507 -19.62 13.70 -12.50
N GLY A 508 -19.11 13.13 -13.60
CA GLY A 508 -17.74 12.61 -13.68
C GLY A 508 -17.48 11.48 -12.67
N ASP A 509 -16.35 11.57 -11.97
CA ASP A 509 -15.88 10.55 -11.02
C ASP A 509 -16.75 10.45 -9.75
N GLN A 510 -17.67 11.40 -9.51
CA GLN A 510 -18.60 11.35 -8.37
C GLN A 510 -19.86 10.54 -8.68
N ALA A 511 -19.87 9.74 -9.76
CA ALA A 511 -21.07 9.03 -10.19
C ALA A 511 -21.43 7.84 -9.28
N ALA A 512 -20.45 7.14 -8.71
CA ALA A 512 -20.70 5.89 -7.99
C ALA A 512 -21.44 6.10 -6.65
N SER A 513 -21.31 7.27 -6.00
CA SER A 513 -22.13 7.64 -4.85
C SER A 513 -22.63 9.08 -4.97
N LEU A 514 -23.96 9.22 -4.94
CA LEU A 514 -24.65 10.51 -4.84
C LEU A 514 -24.96 10.92 -3.39
N ASP A 515 -24.77 10.02 -2.43
CA ASP A 515 -25.06 10.25 -1.02
C ASP A 515 -23.78 10.67 -0.27
N SER A 516 -23.82 11.83 0.39
CA SER A 516 -22.70 12.41 1.16
C SER A 516 -22.22 11.55 2.35
N PHE A 517 -23.03 10.54 2.71
CA PHE A 517 -22.91 9.74 3.92
C PHE A 517 -22.49 8.28 3.66
N ASP A 518 -22.64 7.80 2.44
CA ASP A 518 -22.03 6.53 2.06
C ASP A 518 -20.51 6.75 1.96
N PRO A 519 -19.69 5.72 2.26
CA PRO A 519 -18.26 5.76 1.95
C PRO A 519 -18.13 6.25 0.52
N LYS A 520 -17.40 7.34 0.27
CA LYS A 520 -17.19 7.79 -1.11
C LYS A 520 -16.39 6.70 -1.80
N PRO A 521 -16.98 5.90 -2.71
CA PRO A 521 -16.22 4.89 -3.39
C PRO A 521 -15.11 5.60 -4.16
N LYS A 522 -13.88 5.08 -4.12
CA LYS A 522 -12.73 5.63 -4.87
C LYS A 522 -12.84 5.31 -6.37
N TRP A 523 -14.06 5.30 -6.90
CA TRP A 523 -14.40 4.99 -8.28
C TRP A 523 -14.05 6.17 -9.20
N ARG A 524 -13.63 5.87 -10.42
CA ARG A 524 -13.43 6.87 -11.48
C ARG A 524 -14.09 6.44 -12.78
N LEU A 525 -14.50 7.43 -13.57
CA LEU A 525 -15.14 7.18 -14.85
C LEU A 525 -14.15 6.61 -15.86
N ARG A 526 -12.93 7.11 -15.90
CA ARG A 526 -11.99 6.76 -16.98
C ARG A 526 -11.67 5.26 -16.98
N LEU A 527 -11.87 4.60 -18.13
CA LEU A 527 -11.63 3.17 -18.36
C LEU A 527 -12.50 2.18 -17.55
N SER A 528 -13.47 2.67 -16.77
CA SER A 528 -14.39 1.82 -16.00
C SER A 528 -15.32 0.99 -16.88
N LEU A 529 -15.99 0.00 -16.29
CA LEU A 529 -17.01 -0.77 -17.02
C LEU A 529 -18.18 0.13 -17.45
N ALA A 530 -18.58 1.08 -16.60
CA ALA A 530 -19.60 2.08 -16.96
C ALA A 530 -19.15 2.94 -18.16
N PHE A 531 -17.88 3.38 -18.21
CA PHE A 531 -17.35 4.14 -19.33
C PHE A 531 -17.36 3.35 -20.64
N TRP A 532 -16.86 2.12 -20.62
CA TRP A 532 -16.85 1.28 -21.83
C TRP A 532 -18.26 0.93 -22.30
N LEU A 533 -19.22 0.81 -21.39
CA LEU A 533 -20.63 0.65 -21.75
C LEU A 533 -21.18 1.90 -22.43
N LEU A 534 -20.91 3.11 -21.91
CA LEU A 534 -21.32 4.37 -22.56
C LEU A 534 -20.72 4.51 -23.96
N VAL A 535 -19.45 4.13 -24.14
CA VAL A 535 -18.78 4.10 -25.46
C VAL A 535 -19.48 3.09 -26.39
N ALA A 536 -19.78 1.89 -25.89
CA ALA A 536 -20.42 0.84 -26.68
C ALA A 536 -21.87 1.16 -27.09
N LEU A 537 -22.61 1.92 -26.26
CA LEU A 537 -23.98 2.35 -26.56
C LEU A 537 -24.06 3.43 -27.65
N ARG A 538 -22.98 4.20 -27.85
CA ARG A 538 -22.89 5.22 -28.91
C ARG A 538 -22.32 4.69 -30.23
N SER A 539 -21.85 3.44 -30.25
CA SER A 539 -21.24 2.86 -31.44
C SER A 539 -22.30 2.20 -32.34
N PRO A 540 -22.45 2.63 -33.61
CA PRO A 540 -23.36 1.99 -34.57
C PRO A 540 -22.87 0.60 -35.01
N ALA A 541 -21.59 0.29 -34.77
CA ALA A 541 -20.99 -1.01 -35.08
C ALA A 541 -21.14 -2.04 -33.94
N SER A 542 -21.73 -1.65 -32.81
CA SER A 542 -21.88 -2.52 -31.65
C SER A 542 -22.99 -3.55 -31.86
N TYR A 543 -22.79 -4.80 -31.43
CA TYR A 543 -23.86 -5.80 -31.38
C TYR A 543 -25.07 -5.34 -30.53
N LEU A 544 -24.83 -4.45 -29.55
CA LEU A 544 -25.90 -3.82 -28.75
C LEU A 544 -26.85 -2.98 -29.63
N ASP A 545 -26.42 -2.50 -30.79
CA ASP A 545 -27.20 -1.68 -31.70
C ASP A 545 -28.37 -2.47 -32.33
N SER A 546 -28.14 -3.77 -32.60
CA SER A 546 -29.13 -4.69 -33.14
C SER A 546 -30.22 -5.12 -32.13
N GLN A 547 -30.02 -4.85 -30.83
CA GLN A 547 -30.92 -5.29 -29.76
C GLN A 547 -32.04 -4.27 -29.51
N ARG A 548 -33.28 -4.63 -29.90
CA ARG A 548 -34.47 -3.77 -29.74
C ARG A 548 -34.76 -3.40 -28.29
N ASN A 549 -34.48 -4.29 -27.34
CA ASN A 549 -34.67 -4.09 -25.91
C ASN A 549 -33.70 -3.07 -25.28
N LEU A 550 -32.62 -2.69 -25.97
CA LEU A 550 -31.65 -1.68 -25.50
C LEU A 550 -31.81 -0.34 -26.22
N ARG A 551 -32.85 -0.17 -27.04
CA ARG A 551 -33.09 1.07 -27.80
C ARG A 551 -33.32 2.27 -26.89
N GLN A 552 -34.21 2.16 -25.91
CA GLN A 552 -34.46 3.24 -24.94
C GLN A 552 -33.20 3.59 -24.12
N LEU A 553 -32.37 2.60 -23.78
CA LEU A 553 -31.11 2.82 -23.08
C LEU A 553 -30.10 3.60 -23.95
N ARG A 554 -30.06 3.33 -25.26
CA ARG A 554 -29.26 4.10 -26.21
C ARG A 554 -29.79 5.52 -26.37
N ASP A 555 -31.10 5.66 -26.52
CA ASP A 555 -31.75 6.96 -26.70
C ASP A 555 -31.45 7.87 -25.49
N VAL A 556 -31.45 7.35 -24.25
CA VAL A 556 -31.10 8.16 -23.08
C VAL A 556 -29.59 8.43 -23.00
N ALA A 557 -28.72 7.45 -23.30
CA ALA A 557 -27.26 7.62 -23.27
C ALA A 557 -26.72 8.56 -24.37
N THR A 558 -27.44 8.67 -25.49
CA THR A 558 -27.15 9.60 -26.60
C THR A 558 -27.79 10.98 -26.39
N GLY A 559 -28.74 11.11 -25.45
CA GLY A 559 -29.49 12.33 -25.19
C GLY A 559 -30.68 12.54 -26.13
N ALA A 560 -31.09 11.53 -26.91
CA ALA A 560 -32.27 11.57 -27.76
C ALA A 560 -33.59 11.58 -26.97
N ILE A 561 -33.61 11.00 -25.77
CA ILE A 561 -34.70 11.13 -24.80
C ILE A 561 -34.17 11.65 -23.46
N SER A 562 -35.03 12.33 -22.70
CA SER A 562 -34.65 12.76 -21.35
C SER A 562 -34.64 11.58 -20.38
N HIS A 563 -33.87 11.69 -19.29
CA HIS A 563 -33.90 10.69 -18.23
C HIS A 563 -35.30 10.52 -17.60
N ARG A 564 -36.11 11.59 -17.60
CA ARG A 564 -37.50 11.54 -17.13
C ARG A 564 -38.36 10.64 -18.01
N ASP A 565 -38.22 10.75 -19.33
CA ASP A 565 -38.95 9.91 -20.29
C ASP A 565 -38.47 8.45 -20.23
N TYR A 566 -37.17 8.25 -19.98
CA TYR A 566 -36.58 6.94 -19.74
C TYR A 566 -37.15 6.26 -18.47
N ARG A 567 -37.34 7.03 -17.38
CA ARG A 567 -37.96 6.54 -16.12
C ARG A 567 -39.45 6.19 -16.26
N VAL A 568 -40.19 6.91 -17.11
CA VAL A 568 -41.60 6.63 -17.39
C VAL A 568 -41.76 5.37 -18.26
N GLY A 569 -40.74 5.03 -19.05
CA GLY A 569 -40.63 3.76 -19.76
C GLY A 569 -40.25 2.56 -18.87
N ARG A 570 -39.77 1.47 -19.50
CA ARG A 570 -39.25 0.31 -18.77
C ARG A 570 -37.75 0.48 -18.60
N THR A 571 -37.32 0.92 -17.41
CA THR A 571 -35.90 1.04 -17.08
C THR A 571 -35.20 -0.31 -17.18
N VAL A 572 -33.92 -0.28 -17.57
CA VAL A 572 -33.12 -1.50 -17.68
C VAL A 572 -32.74 -1.99 -16.30
N ASP A 573 -33.05 -3.24 -16.01
CA ASP A 573 -32.74 -3.89 -14.74
C ASP A 573 -31.22 -3.98 -14.48
N SER A 574 -30.82 -3.82 -13.22
CA SER A 574 -29.42 -3.88 -12.80
C SER A 574 -28.74 -5.19 -13.20
N ASN A 575 -29.47 -6.32 -13.21
CA ASN A 575 -28.89 -7.61 -13.64
C ASN A 575 -28.57 -7.63 -15.14
N LEU A 576 -29.33 -6.90 -15.97
CA LEU A 576 -29.02 -6.79 -17.40
C LEU A 576 -27.77 -5.94 -17.61
N ILE A 577 -27.57 -4.87 -16.84
CA ILE A 577 -26.33 -4.06 -16.86
C ILE A 577 -25.13 -4.94 -16.49
N LYS A 578 -25.23 -5.67 -15.38
CA LYS A 578 -24.20 -6.65 -14.94
C LYS A 578 -23.91 -7.71 -16.01
N ALA A 579 -24.94 -8.18 -16.72
CA ALA A 579 -24.75 -9.11 -17.84
C ALA A 579 -24.00 -8.50 -19.03
N ILE A 580 -24.21 -7.21 -19.32
CA ILE A 580 -23.46 -6.49 -20.36
C ILE A 580 -22.02 -6.24 -19.92
N PHE A 581 -21.78 -5.85 -18.66
CA PHE A 581 -20.43 -5.74 -18.10
C PHE A 581 -19.64 -7.04 -18.25
N LYS A 582 -20.27 -8.19 -17.97
CA LYS A 582 -19.67 -9.52 -18.21
C LYS A 582 -19.32 -9.76 -19.69
N LYS A 583 -20.06 -9.19 -20.65
CA LYS A 583 -19.71 -9.26 -22.07
C LYS A 583 -18.51 -8.37 -22.42
N ILE A 584 -18.43 -7.16 -21.87
CA ILE A 584 -17.27 -6.27 -22.05
C ILE A 584 -16.01 -6.94 -21.49
N LEU A 585 -16.10 -7.55 -20.31
CA LEU A 585 -15.00 -8.29 -19.70
C LEU A 585 -14.51 -9.45 -20.58
N ARG A 586 -15.40 -10.17 -21.26
CA ARG A 586 -14.99 -11.24 -22.19
C ARG A 586 -14.16 -10.75 -23.38
N CYS A 587 -14.33 -9.50 -23.80
CA CYS A 587 -13.58 -8.89 -24.89
C CYS A 587 -12.33 -8.13 -24.40
N THR A 588 -12.14 -8.01 -23.09
CA THR A 588 -11.05 -7.24 -22.49
C THR A 588 -9.71 -7.90 -22.75
N ASN A 589 -8.73 -7.11 -23.18
CA ASN A 589 -7.35 -7.58 -23.40
C ASN A 589 -6.53 -7.51 -22.11
N ILE A 590 -6.65 -6.40 -21.38
CA ILE A 590 -5.97 -6.23 -20.08
C ILE A 590 -6.98 -5.69 -19.07
N LEU A 591 -7.16 -6.42 -17.98
CA LEU A 591 -8.06 -6.04 -16.89
C LEU A 591 -7.23 -5.57 -15.70
N CYS A 592 -7.43 -4.33 -15.26
CA CYS A 592 -6.75 -3.74 -14.12
C CYS A 592 -7.69 -3.61 -12.93
N THR A 593 -7.32 -4.07 -11.73
CA THR A 593 -8.12 -3.90 -10.50
C THR A 593 -7.27 -3.56 -9.28
N ASN A 594 -7.90 -3.10 -8.21
CA ASN A 594 -7.33 -3.22 -6.86
C ASN A 594 -7.16 -4.73 -6.54
N ILE A 595 -6.07 -5.10 -5.89
CA ILE A 595 -5.77 -6.48 -5.50
C ILE A 595 -6.87 -7.11 -4.62
N SER A 596 -7.55 -6.32 -3.80
CA SER A 596 -8.65 -6.77 -2.94
C SER A 596 -9.89 -7.24 -3.71
N LEU A 597 -10.09 -6.73 -4.93
CA LEU A 597 -11.20 -7.10 -5.81
C LEU A 597 -10.93 -8.38 -6.62
N SER A 598 -9.69 -8.88 -6.62
CA SER A 598 -9.29 -10.04 -7.42
C SER A 598 -9.97 -11.34 -6.98
N GLY A 599 -10.35 -11.44 -5.71
CA GLY A 599 -11.11 -12.57 -5.15
C GLY A 599 -12.62 -12.42 -5.26
N GLN A 600 -13.12 -11.37 -5.93
CA GLN A 600 -14.56 -11.10 -6.03
C GLN A 600 -15.07 -11.35 -7.46
N GLY A 601 -16.30 -11.84 -7.59
CA GLY A 601 -16.95 -11.93 -8.90
C GLY A 601 -17.19 -10.52 -9.46
N PRO A 602 -17.09 -10.25 -10.78
CA PRO A 602 -16.75 -11.11 -11.92
C PRO A 602 -15.24 -11.28 -12.18
N TYR A 603 -14.38 -10.59 -11.43
CA TYR A 603 -12.94 -10.50 -11.70
C TYR A 603 -12.19 -11.78 -11.39
N GLU A 604 -12.52 -12.46 -10.30
CA GLU A 604 -11.94 -13.75 -9.93
C GLU A 604 -12.09 -14.78 -11.05
N ARG A 605 -13.29 -14.84 -11.65
CA ARG A 605 -13.57 -15.73 -12.78
C ARG A 605 -12.68 -15.37 -13.97
N TRP A 606 -12.61 -14.09 -14.32
CA TRP A 606 -11.78 -13.64 -15.46
C TRP A 606 -10.30 -13.95 -15.22
N MET A 607 -9.79 -13.66 -14.04
CA MET A 607 -8.42 -13.96 -13.63
C MET A 607 -8.14 -15.46 -13.72
N LYS A 608 -9.02 -16.31 -13.20
CA LYS A 608 -8.83 -17.77 -13.18
C LYS A 608 -8.94 -18.39 -14.58
N THR A 609 -9.85 -17.93 -15.44
CA THR A 609 -10.18 -18.60 -16.71
C THR A 609 -9.63 -17.93 -17.98
N VAL A 610 -9.40 -16.61 -17.96
CA VAL A 610 -9.00 -15.84 -19.15
C VAL A 610 -7.54 -15.42 -19.09
N ALA A 611 -7.08 -14.91 -17.94
CA ALA A 611 -5.73 -14.35 -17.81
C ALA A 611 -4.62 -15.36 -18.09
N LYS A 612 -3.63 -14.95 -18.89
CA LYS A 612 -2.45 -15.74 -19.29
C LYS A 612 -1.17 -15.27 -18.59
N GLY A 613 -1.15 -14.05 -18.08
CA GLY A 613 -0.09 -13.51 -17.24
C GLY A 613 -0.63 -12.46 -16.27
N ILE A 614 0.23 -12.04 -15.34
CA ILE A 614 -0.10 -11.10 -14.26
C ILE A 614 0.91 -9.96 -14.23
N ALA A 615 0.44 -8.74 -13.99
CA ALA A 615 1.28 -7.56 -13.80
C ALA A 615 0.86 -6.83 -12.51
N VAL A 616 1.80 -6.56 -11.61
CA VAL A 616 1.53 -5.91 -10.32
C VAL A 616 2.38 -4.65 -10.20
N ASP A 617 1.74 -3.49 -10.08
CA ASP A 617 2.42 -2.22 -9.77
C ASP A 617 2.40 -1.93 -8.26
N GLU A 618 3.32 -1.08 -7.79
CA GLU A 618 3.52 -0.76 -6.38
C GLU A 618 3.62 -2.00 -5.47
N ALA A 619 4.31 -3.05 -5.95
CA ALA A 619 4.42 -4.35 -5.31
C ALA A 619 5.12 -4.34 -3.93
N ASN A 620 5.76 -3.22 -3.55
CA ASN A 620 6.25 -3.07 -2.17
C ASN A 620 5.13 -2.84 -1.15
N ASN A 621 3.98 -2.32 -1.59
CA ASN A 621 2.79 -2.18 -0.74
C ASN A 621 1.90 -3.45 -0.81
N VAL A 622 2.35 -4.50 -1.49
CA VAL A 622 1.62 -5.77 -1.63
C VAL A 622 2.20 -6.81 -0.69
N SER A 623 1.37 -7.32 0.23
CA SER A 623 1.74 -8.44 1.10
C SER A 623 1.92 -9.73 0.29
N ARG A 624 2.73 -10.67 0.80
CA ARG A 624 2.90 -11.99 0.17
C ARG A 624 1.56 -12.73 -0.02
N PRO A 625 0.65 -12.84 0.98
CA PRO A 625 -0.67 -13.44 0.79
C PRO A 625 -1.56 -12.72 -0.23
N ASP A 626 -1.45 -11.39 -0.36
CA ASP A 626 -2.16 -10.65 -1.39
C ASP A 626 -1.68 -11.02 -2.80
N LEU A 627 -0.37 -11.11 -3.02
CA LEU A 627 0.18 -11.58 -4.30
C LEU A 627 -0.32 -12.99 -4.62
N TYR A 628 -0.35 -13.90 -3.63
CA TYR A 628 -0.82 -15.28 -3.82
C TYR A 628 -2.26 -15.35 -4.29
N SER A 629 -3.12 -14.43 -3.82
CA SER A 629 -4.53 -14.39 -4.21
C SER A 629 -4.73 -14.11 -5.70
N VAL A 630 -3.78 -13.39 -6.32
CA VAL A 630 -3.80 -13.09 -7.76
C VAL A 630 -2.99 -14.10 -8.56
N TRP A 631 -1.78 -14.44 -8.08
CA TRP A 631 -0.86 -15.34 -8.78
C TRP A 631 -1.41 -16.77 -8.86
N GLY A 632 -2.03 -17.20 -7.75
CA GLY A 632 -2.50 -18.57 -7.54
C GLY A 632 -1.36 -19.58 -7.60
N ASN A 633 -1.66 -20.84 -7.29
CA ASN A 633 -0.65 -21.90 -7.34
C ASN A 633 -0.53 -22.50 -8.75
N LYS A 634 -0.27 -21.70 -9.79
CA LYS A 634 -0.18 -22.18 -11.18
C LYS A 634 1.09 -21.78 -11.93
N LEU A 635 1.96 -20.98 -11.28
CA LEU A 635 3.18 -20.43 -11.86
C LEU A 635 2.96 -19.78 -13.24
N ARG A 636 1.91 -18.94 -13.33
CA ARG A 636 1.70 -18.14 -14.55
C ARG A 636 2.78 -17.08 -14.64
N PRO A 637 3.19 -16.66 -15.86
CA PRO A 637 4.07 -15.52 -16.02
C PRO A 637 3.55 -14.31 -15.24
N CYS A 638 4.44 -13.70 -14.45
CA CYS A 638 4.10 -12.66 -13.48
C CYS A 638 5.21 -11.60 -13.47
N LEU A 639 4.83 -10.34 -13.65
CA LEU A 639 5.72 -9.19 -13.54
C LEU A 639 5.30 -8.37 -12.34
N ILE A 640 6.24 -8.09 -11.42
CA ILE A 640 6.01 -7.21 -10.29
C ILE A 640 6.96 -6.02 -10.35
N CYS A 641 6.44 -4.83 -10.09
CA CYS A 641 7.22 -3.59 -10.04
C CYS A 641 6.97 -2.83 -8.75
N GLY A 642 8.01 -2.25 -8.17
CA GLY A 642 7.86 -1.38 -7.02
C GLY A 642 9.20 -0.82 -6.53
N ASP A 643 9.16 -0.25 -5.33
CA ASP A 643 10.27 0.44 -4.69
C ASP A 643 10.37 -0.01 -3.24
N ASP A 644 11.43 -0.76 -2.91
CA ASP A 644 11.65 -1.29 -1.57
C ASP A 644 11.99 -0.23 -0.51
N LYS A 645 12.11 1.04 -0.93
CA LYS A 645 12.32 2.19 -0.04
C LYS A 645 11.05 3.02 0.18
N GLN A 646 9.94 2.69 -0.49
CA GLN A 646 8.63 3.33 -0.27
C GLN A 646 7.75 2.46 0.62
N LEU A 647 6.47 2.82 0.76
CA LEU A 647 5.52 2.21 1.70
C LEU A 647 5.49 0.68 1.63
N GLU A 648 5.60 0.07 2.80
CA GLU A 648 5.48 -1.36 3.05
C GLU A 648 3.99 -1.76 3.16
N PRO A 649 3.64 -3.07 3.13
CA PRO A 649 2.29 -3.52 3.37
C PRO A 649 1.80 -3.06 4.74
N ARG A 650 0.59 -2.49 4.78
CA ARG A 650 -0.01 -2.01 6.02
C ARG A 650 -0.36 -3.18 6.94
N LEU A 651 0.21 -3.17 8.14
CA LEU A 651 -0.11 -4.08 9.24
C LEU A 651 -0.62 -3.29 10.44
N VAL A 652 -1.90 -3.44 10.77
CA VAL A 652 -2.59 -2.58 11.74
C VAL A 652 -2.20 -2.92 13.18
N SER A 653 -1.89 -4.19 13.44
CA SER A 653 -1.40 -4.74 14.71
C SER A 653 0.08 -4.44 15.00
N PHE A 654 0.82 -3.80 14.08
CA PHE A 654 2.25 -3.60 14.25
C PHE A 654 2.59 -2.79 15.51
N GLY A 655 3.47 -3.32 16.34
CA GLY A 655 3.91 -2.73 17.60
C GLY A 655 2.84 -2.75 18.70
N GLN A 656 1.64 -3.29 18.43
CA GLN A 656 0.58 -3.36 19.42
C GLN A 656 0.86 -4.49 20.41
N ARG A 657 0.62 -4.22 21.69
CA ARG A 657 0.80 -5.15 22.80
C ARG A 657 -0.48 -5.25 23.62
N ASP A 658 -0.71 -6.42 24.24
CA ASP A 658 -1.77 -6.59 25.22
C ASP A 658 -1.38 -6.00 26.59
N GLU A 659 -2.29 -6.05 27.57
CA GLU A 659 -2.06 -5.52 28.92
C GLU A 659 -0.92 -6.25 29.67
N GLU A 660 -0.56 -7.47 29.22
CA GLU A 660 0.51 -8.30 29.77
C GLU A 660 1.85 -8.08 29.03
N GLY A 661 1.87 -7.24 27.99
CA GLY A 661 3.05 -6.95 27.18
C GLY A 661 3.31 -7.94 26.03
N HIS A 662 2.41 -8.90 25.79
CA HIS A 662 2.51 -9.82 24.66
C HIS A 662 2.21 -9.12 23.34
N SER A 663 2.80 -9.59 22.25
CA SER A 663 2.48 -9.06 20.92
C SER A 663 1.08 -9.46 20.49
N MET A 664 0.30 -8.48 20.01
CA MET A 664 -1.00 -8.74 19.37
C MET A 664 -0.82 -9.53 18.06
N ASN A 665 0.32 -9.33 17.39
CA ASN A 665 0.72 -10.10 16.22
C ASN A 665 2.17 -10.55 16.37
N ARG A 666 2.38 -11.84 16.64
CA ARG A 666 3.71 -12.43 16.82
C ARG A 666 4.51 -12.47 15.51
N PHE A 667 3.85 -12.32 14.36
CA PHE A 667 4.47 -12.27 13.03
C PHE A 667 4.53 -10.86 12.46
N GLU A 668 4.50 -9.81 13.31
CA GLU A 668 4.44 -8.42 12.82
C GLU A 668 5.63 -8.03 11.92
N GLN A 669 6.80 -8.62 12.15
CA GLN A 669 8.00 -8.41 11.35
C GLN A 669 7.87 -9.06 9.96
N ASP A 670 7.35 -10.28 9.88
CA ASP A 670 7.10 -10.98 8.62
C ASP A 670 5.92 -10.39 7.83
N GLY A 671 4.89 -9.90 8.54
CA GLY A 671 3.71 -9.28 7.94
C GLY A 671 4.04 -8.00 7.15
N LYS A 672 5.11 -7.29 7.54
CA LYS A 672 5.63 -6.12 6.81
C LYS A 672 6.51 -6.45 5.61
N ILE A 673 6.94 -7.70 5.44
CA ILE A 673 7.74 -8.07 4.27
C ILE A 673 6.84 -8.12 3.04
N SER A 674 7.06 -7.17 2.13
CA SER A 674 6.39 -7.14 0.83
C SER A 674 6.82 -8.31 -0.05
N ALA A 675 5.96 -8.67 -1.01
CA ALA A 675 6.33 -9.68 -2.00
C ALA A 675 7.58 -9.28 -2.79
N LEU A 676 7.70 -8.00 -3.16
CA LEU A 676 8.87 -7.48 -3.87
C LEU A 676 10.15 -7.64 -3.06
N LEU A 677 10.13 -7.22 -1.79
CA LEU A 677 11.29 -7.27 -0.92
C LEU A 677 11.71 -8.71 -0.63
N PHE A 678 10.75 -9.61 -0.40
CA PHE A 678 11.02 -11.03 -0.17
C PHE A 678 11.83 -11.65 -1.31
N PHE A 679 11.38 -11.52 -2.56
CA PHE A 679 12.09 -12.11 -3.71
C PHE A 679 13.41 -11.41 -4.03
N LYS A 680 13.49 -10.09 -3.80
CA LYS A 680 14.75 -9.34 -3.92
C LYS A 680 15.80 -9.86 -2.93
N CYS A 681 15.43 -10.04 -1.66
CA CYS A 681 16.33 -10.54 -0.62
C CYS A 681 16.69 -12.01 -0.79
N ASN A 682 15.81 -12.81 -1.39
CA ASN A 682 16.10 -14.20 -1.78
C ASN A 682 17.06 -14.32 -2.99
N GLY A 683 17.57 -13.20 -3.53
CA GLY A 683 18.53 -13.21 -4.63
C GLY A 683 17.89 -13.47 -6.00
N TRP A 684 16.58 -13.28 -6.16
CA TRP A 684 15.94 -13.38 -7.47
C TRP A 684 16.43 -12.27 -8.41
N PRO A 685 16.58 -12.51 -9.73
CA PRO A 685 17.00 -11.48 -10.67
C PRO A 685 16.07 -10.26 -10.69
N VAL A 686 16.66 -9.07 -10.61
CA VAL A 686 15.92 -7.79 -10.59
C VAL A 686 16.40 -6.89 -11.72
N PHE A 687 15.46 -6.38 -12.53
CA PHE A 687 15.73 -5.29 -13.45
C PHE A 687 15.67 -3.94 -12.72
N ARG A 688 16.83 -3.35 -12.44
CA ARG A 688 16.94 -2.07 -11.73
C ARG A 688 17.06 -0.88 -12.70
N LEU A 689 16.13 0.05 -12.58
CA LEU A 689 16.14 1.35 -13.25
C LEU A 689 17.14 2.28 -12.56
N ARG A 690 17.78 3.16 -13.35
CA ARG A 690 18.90 4.00 -12.87
C ARG A 690 18.78 5.49 -13.17
N THR A 691 17.72 5.89 -13.87
CA THR A 691 17.58 7.26 -14.39
C THR A 691 16.35 7.93 -13.80
N GLN A 692 16.53 9.07 -13.14
CA GLN A 692 15.46 9.97 -12.69
C GLN A 692 14.82 10.63 -13.92
N LEU A 693 13.48 10.58 -14.04
CA LEU A 693 12.73 11.13 -15.18
C LEU A 693 11.63 12.13 -14.76
N ARG A 694 11.37 12.23 -13.45
CA ARG A 694 10.29 13.05 -12.88
C ARG A 694 10.77 14.41 -12.42
N MET A 695 11.65 14.41 -11.42
CA MET A 695 12.04 15.60 -10.65
C MET A 695 13.12 16.41 -11.39
N ALA A 696 13.01 17.73 -11.37
CA ALA A 696 14.04 18.62 -11.88
C ALA A 696 15.41 18.34 -11.22
N ALA A 697 16.50 18.61 -11.93
CA ALA A 697 17.84 18.38 -11.42
C ALA A 697 18.07 19.06 -10.06
N GLY A 698 18.57 18.31 -9.07
CA GLY A 698 18.82 18.76 -7.70
C GLY A 698 17.70 18.49 -6.70
N LEU A 699 16.47 18.25 -7.17
CA LEU A 699 15.31 18.08 -6.27
C LEU A 699 15.23 16.68 -5.65
N PHE A 700 15.69 15.64 -6.35
CA PHE A 700 15.74 14.28 -5.79
C PHE A 700 16.89 14.09 -4.77
N ASP A 701 17.91 14.94 -4.82
CA ASP A 701 19.13 14.84 -3.99
C ASP A 701 18.77 14.80 -2.49
N LEU A 702 17.76 15.57 -2.05
CA LEU A 702 17.33 15.55 -0.64
C LEU A 702 16.77 14.18 -0.22
N CYS A 703 15.96 13.55 -1.07
CA CYS A 703 15.39 12.23 -0.77
C CYS A 703 16.50 11.17 -0.74
N HIS A 704 17.40 11.21 -1.72
CA HIS A 704 18.57 10.32 -1.79
C HIS A 704 19.49 10.44 -0.56
N ASP A 705 19.80 11.67 -0.13
CA ASP A 705 20.68 11.94 1.02
C ASP A 705 20.04 11.50 2.35
N VAL A 706 18.70 11.49 2.43
CA VAL A 706 17.94 11.12 3.63
C VAL A 706 17.72 9.61 3.70
N VAL A 707 17.42 8.95 2.57
CA VAL A 707 17.05 7.53 2.50
C VAL A 707 18.27 6.68 2.12
N ILE A 708 18.84 5.99 3.10
CA ILE A 708 20.09 5.25 2.94
C ILE A 708 19.91 4.01 2.04
N GLY A 709 20.94 3.73 1.23
CA GLY A 709 21.03 2.54 0.36
C GLY A 709 20.42 2.71 -1.02
N MET A 710 20.08 3.94 -1.43
CA MET A 710 19.82 4.28 -2.83
C MET A 710 21.16 4.39 -3.61
N PRO A 711 21.20 4.03 -4.91
CA PRO A 711 22.36 4.26 -5.75
C PRO A 711 22.39 5.72 -6.20
N ASP A 712 23.58 6.18 -6.58
CA ASP A 712 23.75 7.54 -7.10
C ASP A 712 22.79 7.81 -8.27
N PRO A 713 21.98 8.87 -8.20
CA PRO A 713 20.98 9.16 -9.21
C PRO A 713 21.61 9.74 -10.46
N TYR A 714 21.17 9.26 -11.63
CA TYR A 714 21.41 9.92 -12.90
C TYR A 714 20.16 10.68 -13.35
N TYR A 715 20.27 11.97 -13.63
CA TYR A 715 19.14 12.77 -14.12
C TYR A 715 18.98 12.62 -15.64
N GLY A 716 17.78 12.24 -16.07
CA GLY A 716 17.44 12.11 -17.48
C GLY A 716 17.14 13.46 -18.15
N PRO A 717 16.94 13.47 -19.48
CA PRO A 717 16.72 14.70 -20.25
C PRO A 717 15.52 15.53 -19.77
N ASN A 718 14.50 14.84 -19.27
CA ASN A 718 13.26 15.41 -18.74
C ASN A 718 13.44 16.20 -17.43
N CYS A 719 14.61 16.15 -16.81
CA CYS A 719 14.93 16.79 -15.54
C CYS A 719 15.68 18.12 -15.70
N ASP A 720 16.04 18.49 -16.93
CA ASP A 720 16.71 19.75 -17.24
C ASP A 720 15.83 20.94 -16.83
N ILE A 721 16.34 21.76 -15.91
CA ILE A 721 15.58 22.86 -15.32
C ILE A 721 15.23 23.96 -16.32
N SER A 722 15.84 24.00 -17.51
CA SER A 722 15.58 25.00 -18.55
C SER A 722 14.25 24.74 -19.28
N LEU A 723 13.75 23.51 -19.26
CA LEU A 723 12.51 23.12 -19.94
C LEU A 723 11.29 23.87 -19.41
N ASP A 724 10.30 24.11 -20.28
CA ASP A 724 9.05 24.81 -19.93
C ASP A 724 8.27 24.13 -18.81
N ARG A 725 8.33 22.80 -18.72
CA ARG A 725 7.70 22.03 -17.64
C ARG A 725 8.21 22.40 -16.23
N HIS A 726 9.38 23.03 -16.14
CA HIS A 726 10.00 23.49 -14.90
C HIS A 726 9.91 25.01 -14.71
N ALA A 727 9.19 25.73 -15.58
CA ALA A 727 8.99 27.17 -15.46
C ALA A 727 8.40 27.57 -14.09
N CYS A 728 7.37 26.85 -13.63
CA CYS A 728 6.79 27.06 -12.30
C CYS A 728 7.78 26.83 -11.14
N GLY A 729 8.76 25.95 -11.31
CA GLY A 729 9.83 25.72 -10.32
C GLY A 729 10.82 26.88 -10.26
N ARG A 730 11.21 27.43 -11.42
CA ARG A 730 12.07 28.63 -11.51
C ARG A 730 11.36 29.85 -10.91
N GLU A 731 10.06 29.98 -11.17
CA GLU A 731 9.24 31.06 -10.63
C GLU A 731 9.03 30.93 -9.12
N LEU A 732 8.81 29.71 -8.61
CA LEU A 732 8.79 29.43 -7.18
C LEU A 732 10.11 29.81 -6.51
N GLU A 733 11.25 29.47 -7.11
CA GLU A 733 12.56 29.85 -6.56
C GLU A 733 12.73 31.38 -6.54
N ALA A 734 12.36 32.08 -7.61
CA ALA A 734 12.40 33.54 -7.65
C ALA A 734 11.52 34.17 -6.56
N PHE A 735 10.33 33.61 -6.33
CA PHE A 735 9.44 34.03 -5.24
C PHE A 735 10.05 33.78 -3.86
N LEU A 736 10.66 32.60 -3.64
CA LEU A 736 11.33 32.25 -2.39
C LEU A 736 12.50 33.20 -2.10
N GLN A 737 13.33 33.50 -3.10
CA GLN A 737 14.44 34.44 -2.97
C GLN A 737 13.97 35.87 -2.64
N LYS A 738 12.88 36.32 -3.28
CA LYS A 738 12.28 37.64 -3.00
C LYS A 738 11.69 37.71 -1.60
N ARG A 739 10.97 36.67 -1.16
CA ARG A 739 10.29 36.62 0.14
C ARG A 739 11.26 36.38 1.29
N PHE A 740 12.31 35.59 1.08
CA PHE A 740 13.29 35.20 2.09
C PHE A 740 14.73 35.48 1.60
N PRO A 741 15.20 36.74 1.67
CA PRO A 741 16.52 37.12 1.14
C PRO A 741 17.73 36.42 1.79
N LYS A 742 17.53 35.76 2.94
CA LYS A 742 18.56 34.98 3.65
C LYS A 742 18.64 33.53 3.17
N LEU A 743 17.67 33.06 2.38
CA LEU A 743 17.64 31.71 1.83
C LEU A 743 18.69 31.59 0.72
N ALA A 744 19.64 30.67 0.85
CA ALA A 744 20.66 30.53 -0.19
C ALA A 744 20.04 30.08 -1.53
N PRO A 745 20.46 30.61 -2.68
CA PRO A 745 20.02 30.13 -3.98
C PRO A 745 20.51 28.69 -4.22
N PRO A 746 19.79 27.89 -5.05
CA PRO A 746 20.28 26.59 -5.47
C PRO A 746 21.54 26.73 -6.34
N PRO A 747 22.32 25.65 -6.52
CA PRO A 747 23.39 25.62 -7.51
C PRO A 747 22.90 25.98 -8.92
N GLU A 748 23.81 26.49 -9.75
CA GLU A 748 23.55 26.74 -11.18
C GLU A 748 23.02 25.44 -11.84
N ASP A 749 22.02 25.59 -12.71
CA ASP A 749 21.30 24.49 -13.39
C ASP A 749 20.54 23.49 -12.48
N LYS A 750 20.30 23.84 -11.20
CA LYS A 750 19.51 23.03 -10.27
C LYS A 750 18.36 23.79 -9.62
N LEU A 751 17.38 23.03 -9.15
CA LEU A 751 16.36 23.47 -8.20
C LEU A 751 16.56 22.74 -6.86
N ALA A 752 16.12 23.36 -5.76
CA ALA A 752 16.28 22.80 -4.42
C ALA A 752 15.03 22.98 -3.57
N ALA A 753 14.76 22.02 -2.69
CA ALA A 753 13.71 22.15 -1.69
C ALA A 753 13.99 23.30 -0.71
N ALA A 754 12.94 23.83 -0.10
CA ALA A 754 13.02 24.82 0.97
C ALA A 754 12.22 24.38 2.19
N PHE A 755 12.76 24.64 3.39
CA PHE A 755 12.05 24.43 4.64
C PHE A 755 11.65 25.76 5.26
N ILE A 756 10.36 25.91 5.57
CA ILE A 756 9.78 27.06 6.26
C ILE A 756 9.48 26.62 7.68
N ASN A 757 10.30 27.12 8.59
CA ASN A 757 10.24 26.87 10.01
C ASN A 757 9.14 27.73 10.66
N CYS A 758 8.18 27.07 11.30
CA CYS A 758 7.06 27.68 12.01
C CYS A 758 7.28 27.53 13.52
N THR A 759 8.25 28.26 14.06
CA THR A 759 8.71 28.12 15.44
C THR A 759 7.59 28.42 16.44
N GLY A 760 7.40 27.54 17.43
CA GLY A 760 6.41 27.75 18.49
C GLY A 760 4.98 27.42 18.07
N SER A 761 4.82 26.75 16.91
CA SER A 761 3.53 26.16 16.52
C SER A 761 3.11 25.08 17.53
N GLN A 762 1.81 24.88 17.68
CA GLN A 762 1.25 23.84 18.57
C GLN A 762 0.62 22.72 17.75
N PHE A 763 0.93 21.48 18.12
CA PHE A 763 0.31 20.29 17.54
C PHE A 763 -0.84 19.82 18.43
N HIS A 764 -2.03 19.75 17.85
CA HIS A 764 -3.21 19.25 18.54
C HIS A 764 -3.47 17.80 18.12
N PHE A 765 -3.20 16.86 19.03
CA PHE A 765 -3.39 15.44 18.80
C PHE A 765 -4.61 14.90 19.54
N ASN A 766 -5.47 14.18 18.83
CA ASN A 766 -6.58 13.44 19.44
C ASN A 766 -6.15 11.97 19.60
N THR A 767 -5.99 11.54 20.85
CA THR A 767 -5.51 10.19 21.19
C THR A 767 -6.57 9.11 20.97
N ILE A 768 -7.84 9.50 20.84
CA ILE A 768 -8.96 8.59 20.51
C ILE A 768 -8.96 8.27 19.02
N THR A 769 -8.78 9.26 18.15
CA THR A 769 -8.76 9.07 16.69
C THR A 769 -7.37 8.73 16.15
N GLY A 770 -6.30 9.06 16.88
CA GLY A 770 -4.91 8.86 16.44
C GLY A 770 -4.48 9.82 15.33
N SER A 771 -5.17 10.96 15.20
CA SER A 771 -4.93 11.96 14.17
C SER A 771 -4.78 13.34 14.81
N GLY A 772 -4.05 14.24 14.16
CA GLY A 772 -3.78 15.57 14.69
C GLY A 772 -3.65 16.64 13.61
N CYS A 773 -3.67 17.89 14.04
CA CYS A 773 -3.50 19.03 13.15
C CYS A 773 -2.56 20.08 13.77
N ASN A 774 -1.96 20.89 12.90
CA ASN A 774 -1.19 22.05 13.31
C ASN A 774 -1.72 23.29 12.57
N PRO A 775 -2.63 24.05 13.20
CA PRO A 775 -3.26 25.22 12.57
C PRO A 775 -2.26 26.25 12.06
N VAL A 776 -1.21 26.55 12.83
CA VAL A 776 -0.23 27.58 12.48
C VAL A 776 0.55 27.20 11.22
N GLN A 777 1.03 25.95 11.14
CA GLN A 777 1.73 25.47 9.94
C GLN A 777 0.79 25.47 8.72
N SER A 778 -0.46 25.05 8.92
CA SER A 778 -1.47 25.01 7.86
C SER A 778 -1.87 26.41 7.35
N TRP A 779 -2.02 27.39 8.23
CA TRP A 779 -2.25 28.79 7.82
C TRP A 779 -1.08 29.37 7.07
N HIS A 780 0.16 29.19 7.56
CA HIS A 780 1.34 29.66 6.84
C HIS A 780 1.46 29.03 5.45
N ALA A 781 1.13 27.74 5.33
CA ALA A 781 1.10 27.07 4.03
C ALA A 781 0.03 27.66 3.11
N LEU A 782 -1.19 27.88 3.59
CA LEU A 782 -2.28 28.46 2.80
C LEU A 782 -2.00 29.92 2.38
N ASP A 783 -1.49 30.74 3.30
CA ASP A 783 -1.07 32.12 3.01
C ASP A 783 0.07 32.17 2.00
N PHE A 784 1.07 31.29 2.16
CA PHE A 784 2.17 31.16 1.20
C PHE A 784 1.65 30.79 -0.20
N VAL A 785 0.73 29.82 -0.29
CA VAL A 785 0.16 29.36 -1.56
C VAL A 785 -0.70 30.45 -2.21
N ARG A 786 -1.52 31.17 -1.43
CA ARG A 786 -2.26 32.33 -1.94
C ARG A 786 -1.33 33.40 -2.49
N ASP A 787 -0.30 33.77 -1.73
CA ASP A 787 0.66 34.79 -2.15
C ASP A 787 1.43 34.34 -3.41
N LEU A 788 1.81 33.06 -3.49
CA LEU A 788 2.45 32.50 -4.66
C LEU A 788 1.56 32.64 -5.90
N VAL A 789 0.29 32.20 -5.82
CA VAL A 789 -0.65 32.28 -6.96
C VAL A 789 -1.00 33.72 -7.34
N THR A 790 -1.08 34.64 -6.38
CA THR A 790 -1.48 36.03 -6.64
C THR A 790 -0.35 36.93 -7.10
N GLN A 791 0.91 36.58 -6.79
CA GLN A 791 2.08 37.40 -7.11
C GLN A 791 2.94 36.82 -8.25
N THR A 792 2.58 35.64 -8.76
CA THR A 792 3.31 34.93 -9.82
C THR A 792 2.33 34.40 -10.88
N MET A 793 2.87 33.83 -11.97
CA MET A 793 2.11 33.16 -13.03
C MET A 793 1.76 31.70 -12.69
N ILE A 794 2.12 31.22 -11.50
CA ILE A 794 1.81 29.86 -11.04
C ILE A 794 0.31 29.75 -10.78
N THR A 795 -0.32 28.70 -11.32
CA THR A 795 -1.76 28.49 -11.17
C THR A 795 -2.09 27.59 -9.98
N PRO A 796 -3.31 27.68 -9.42
CA PRO A 796 -3.79 26.73 -8.41
C PRO A 796 -3.66 25.25 -8.82
N ALA A 797 -3.76 24.95 -10.11
CA ALA A 797 -3.66 23.58 -10.63
C ALA A 797 -2.23 23.01 -10.58
N ASP A 798 -1.21 23.86 -10.41
CA ASP A 798 0.19 23.45 -10.31
C ASP A 798 0.58 23.01 -8.89
N ILE A 799 -0.23 23.30 -7.88
CA ILE A 799 0.13 23.17 -6.47
C ILE A 799 -0.73 22.09 -5.81
N PHE A 800 -0.09 21.24 -5.00
CA PHE A 800 -0.78 20.26 -4.15
C PHE A 800 -0.26 20.35 -2.72
N ILE A 801 -1.17 20.22 -1.75
CA ILE A 801 -0.82 20.15 -0.33
C ILE A 801 -0.89 18.70 0.14
N ILE A 802 0.20 18.21 0.73
CA ILE A 802 0.25 16.89 1.36
C ILE A 802 0.57 17.03 2.86
N THR A 803 -0.02 16.19 3.68
CA THR A 803 0.17 16.20 5.15
C THR A 803 0.04 14.76 5.69
N PRO A 804 0.71 14.38 6.80
CA PRO A 804 0.62 13.01 7.32
C PRO A 804 -0.75 12.65 7.92
N TYR A 805 -1.49 13.63 8.43
CA TYR A 805 -2.68 13.39 9.25
C TYR A 805 -3.98 13.87 8.58
N GLU A 806 -5.01 13.02 8.60
CA GLU A 806 -6.36 13.32 8.09
C GLU A 806 -6.99 14.53 8.78
N ALA A 807 -6.78 14.72 10.09
CA ALA A 807 -7.31 15.86 10.82
C ALA A 807 -6.73 17.19 10.33
N ASN A 808 -5.49 17.16 9.83
CA ASN A 808 -4.87 18.31 9.21
C ASN A 808 -5.38 18.54 7.78
N VAL A 809 -5.71 17.47 7.03
CA VAL A 809 -6.40 17.57 5.73
C VAL A 809 -7.74 18.28 5.90
N ASP A 810 -8.57 17.79 6.83
CA ASP A 810 -9.89 18.39 7.14
C ASP A 810 -9.76 19.87 7.55
N PHE A 811 -8.76 20.19 8.36
CA PHE A 811 -8.48 21.57 8.76
C PHE A 811 -8.11 22.46 7.55
N ILE A 812 -7.15 22.01 6.73
CA ILE A 812 -6.70 22.74 5.54
C ILE A 812 -7.86 22.96 4.58
N GLU A 813 -8.67 21.93 4.31
CA GLU A 813 -9.82 22.04 3.41
C GLU A 813 -10.90 22.96 3.98
N GLY A 814 -11.19 22.89 5.28
CA GLY A 814 -12.12 23.80 5.94
C GLY A 814 -11.70 25.27 5.84
N GLU A 815 -10.41 25.55 6.05
CA GLU A 815 -9.86 26.91 5.90
C GLU A 815 -9.89 27.36 4.44
N ARG A 816 -9.51 26.50 3.49
CA ARG A 816 -9.42 26.82 2.05
C ARG A 816 -10.75 27.27 1.44
N GLN A 817 -11.89 26.86 2.01
CA GLN A 817 -13.22 27.31 1.57
C GLN A 817 -13.58 28.74 1.99
N LYS A 818 -12.82 29.37 2.89
CA LYS A 818 -13.07 30.75 3.33
C LYS A 818 -12.80 31.74 2.20
N SER A 819 -13.53 32.86 2.20
CA SER A 819 -13.42 33.92 1.19
C SER A 819 -11.99 34.47 1.03
N TRP A 820 -11.22 34.49 2.12
CA TRP A 820 -9.82 34.90 2.15
C TRP A 820 -8.91 34.07 1.23
N TYR A 821 -9.26 32.80 0.97
CA TYR A 821 -8.52 31.87 0.11
C TYR A 821 -9.21 31.62 -1.23
N SER A 822 -10.13 32.50 -1.65
CA SER A 822 -10.88 32.37 -2.92
C SER A 822 -9.98 32.20 -4.15
N ALA A 823 -8.81 32.84 -4.18
CA ALA A 823 -7.81 32.71 -5.25
C ALA A 823 -7.29 31.27 -5.45
N ILE A 824 -7.39 30.43 -4.42
CA ILE A 824 -6.88 29.05 -4.39
C ILE A 824 -8.01 28.03 -4.18
N SER A 825 -9.27 28.46 -4.32
CA SER A 825 -10.45 27.61 -4.20
C SER A 825 -10.54 26.52 -5.28
N SER A 826 -9.92 26.75 -6.45
CA SER A 826 -9.86 25.79 -7.57
C SER A 826 -8.72 24.76 -7.45
N MET A 827 -7.89 24.83 -6.41
CA MET A 827 -6.87 23.81 -6.13
C MET A 827 -7.51 22.44 -5.91
N ALA A 828 -6.75 21.39 -6.22
CA ALA A 828 -7.09 20.05 -5.77
C ALA A 828 -7.12 19.99 -4.23
N PRO A 829 -8.01 19.18 -3.62
CA PRO A 829 -8.03 19.00 -2.18
C PRO A 829 -6.69 18.52 -1.63
N ALA A 830 -6.36 18.94 -0.40
CA ALA A 830 -5.26 18.36 0.35
C ALA A 830 -5.45 16.85 0.52
N ALA A 831 -4.34 16.12 0.64
CA ALA A 831 -4.35 14.67 0.75
C ALA A 831 -3.34 14.16 1.78
N THR A 832 -3.62 12.97 2.32
CA THR A 832 -2.64 12.22 3.11
C THR A 832 -1.53 11.68 2.22
N VAL A 833 -0.40 11.30 2.84
CA VAL A 833 0.73 10.68 2.12
C VAL A 833 0.30 9.38 1.43
N ASP A 834 -0.54 8.58 2.10
CA ASP A 834 -1.08 7.32 1.58
C ASP A 834 -1.97 7.55 0.35
N ASP A 835 -2.90 8.51 0.41
CA ASP A 835 -3.80 8.81 -0.71
C ASP A 835 -3.10 9.48 -1.89
N PHE A 836 -1.94 10.11 -1.66
CA PHE A 836 -1.11 10.70 -2.70
C PHE A 836 -0.07 9.71 -3.26
N GLN A 837 0.03 8.48 -2.74
CA GLN A 837 0.95 7.47 -3.28
C GLN A 837 0.67 7.20 -4.76
N GLY A 838 1.73 7.07 -5.55
CA GLY A 838 1.65 6.89 -7.01
C GLY A 838 1.27 8.16 -7.80
N ARG A 839 0.81 9.23 -7.14
CA ARG A 839 0.56 10.54 -7.76
C ARG A 839 1.80 11.43 -7.73
N GLN A 840 1.76 12.49 -8.55
CA GLN A 840 2.80 13.52 -8.64
C GLN A 840 2.17 14.88 -8.92
N GLY A 841 2.82 15.95 -8.45
CA GLY A 841 2.39 17.34 -8.66
C GLY A 841 3.55 18.23 -9.13
N ASN A 842 3.25 19.35 -9.79
CA ASN A 842 4.27 20.29 -10.23
C ASN A 842 5.01 20.90 -9.02
N ILE A 843 4.27 21.46 -8.08
CA ILE A 843 4.75 21.98 -6.81
C ILE A 843 4.04 21.24 -5.68
N ILE A 844 4.81 20.70 -4.74
CA ILE A 844 4.29 20.06 -3.53
C ILE A 844 4.58 20.95 -2.33
N ILE A 845 3.52 21.25 -1.58
CA ILE A 845 3.59 21.88 -0.27
C ILE A 845 3.38 20.79 0.76
N LEU A 846 4.41 20.47 1.51
CA LEU A 846 4.36 19.49 2.58
C LEU A 846 4.13 20.19 3.90
N VAL A 847 3.01 19.93 4.57
CA VAL A 847 2.75 20.37 5.94
C VAL A 847 3.05 19.20 6.87
N ALA A 848 4.13 19.29 7.64
CA ALA A 848 4.57 18.24 8.55
C ALA A 848 3.54 17.98 9.65
N ALA A 849 2.89 19.04 10.14
CA ALA A 849 1.97 19.01 11.27
C ALA A 849 2.60 18.38 12.51
N THR A 850 3.85 18.72 12.82
CA THR A 850 4.60 18.22 13.99
C THR A 850 5.32 19.35 14.72
N THR A 851 5.57 19.12 16.01
CA THR A 851 6.29 20.00 16.96
C THR A 851 7.22 19.17 17.85
N GLN A 852 7.92 19.81 18.80
CA GLN A 852 8.77 19.12 19.78
C GLN A 852 8.03 18.04 20.58
N ASP A 853 6.77 18.30 20.91
CA ASP A 853 5.94 17.48 21.80
C ASP A 853 5.12 16.44 21.03
N SER A 854 5.28 16.37 19.70
CA SER A 854 4.57 15.39 18.87
C SER A 854 5.20 14.01 19.02
N GLU A 855 4.37 12.98 19.18
CA GLU A 855 4.86 11.61 19.10
C GLU A 855 5.49 11.35 17.71
N PRO A 856 6.60 10.60 17.63
CA PRO A 856 7.23 10.20 16.38
C PRO A 856 6.28 9.24 15.62
N GLY A 857 5.34 9.82 14.88
CA GLY A 857 4.39 9.10 14.02
C GLY A 857 4.97 8.83 12.63
N TYR A 858 4.20 9.12 11.59
CA TYR A 858 4.59 8.93 10.19
C TYR A 858 5.90 9.62 9.78
N ILE A 859 6.29 10.70 10.45
CA ILE A 859 7.49 11.49 10.11
C ILE A 859 8.80 10.79 10.50
N SER A 860 8.78 9.87 11.46
CA SER A 860 9.94 9.04 11.80
C SER A 860 10.07 7.80 10.92
N ASP A 861 9.01 7.42 10.20
CA ASP A 861 9.06 6.30 9.27
C ASP A 861 9.76 6.73 7.96
N ILE A 862 10.88 6.07 7.67
CA ILE A 862 11.73 6.40 6.52
C ILE A 862 11.01 6.14 5.18
N HIS A 863 10.08 5.18 5.12
CA HIS A 863 9.30 4.86 3.93
C HIS A 863 8.26 5.95 3.64
N TYR A 864 7.59 6.45 4.68
CA TYR A 864 6.70 7.61 4.57
C TYR A 864 7.46 8.87 4.16
N LEU A 865 8.61 9.13 4.79
CA LEU A 865 9.45 10.28 4.46
C LEU A 865 9.96 10.21 3.01
N CYS A 866 10.35 9.02 2.53
CA CYS A 866 10.72 8.79 1.13
C CYS A 866 9.59 9.19 0.17
N VAL A 867 8.33 8.81 0.46
CA VAL A 867 7.18 9.22 -0.34
C VAL A 867 7.01 10.74 -0.31
N MET A 868 6.99 11.35 0.88
CA MET A 868 6.81 12.80 1.08
C MET A 868 7.85 13.63 0.31
N LEU A 869 9.10 13.18 0.29
CA LEU A 869 10.21 13.87 -0.39
C LEU A 869 10.31 13.57 -1.90
N SER A 870 9.37 12.84 -2.50
CA SER A 870 9.49 12.38 -3.90
C SER A 870 8.24 12.55 -4.77
N ARG A 871 7.26 13.32 -4.33
CA ARG A 871 5.99 13.56 -5.06
C ARG A 871 6.03 14.73 -6.06
N HIS A 872 7.04 15.59 -5.98
CA HIS A 872 7.11 16.82 -6.78
C HIS A 872 7.79 16.60 -8.14
N ILE A 873 7.55 17.52 -9.08
CA ILE A 873 8.21 17.59 -10.38
C ILE A 873 9.18 18.77 -10.43
N SER A 874 8.72 19.95 -9.99
CA SER A 874 9.42 21.23 -10.18
C SER A 874 9.67 22.00 -8.88
N GLY A 875 8.99 21.68 -7.78
CA GLY A 875 9.22 22.37 -6.50
C GLY A 875 8.72 21.63 -5.27
N LEU A 876 9.46 21.76 -4.16
CA LEU A 876 9.10 21.24 -2.84
C LEU A 876 9.31 22.30 -1.77
N VAL A 877 8.25 22.63 -1.04
CA VAL A 877 8.32 23.51 0.14
C VAL A 877 7.75 22.76 1.34
N ILE A 878 8.51 22.71 2.43
CA ILE A 878 8.17 21.96 3.63
C ILE A 878 7.88 22.95 4.76
N PHE A 879 6.70 22.88 5.36
CA PHE A 879 6.31 23.62 6.56
C PHE A 879 6.39 22.69 7.77
N GLY A 880 7.11 23.11 8.80
CA GLY A 880 7.28 22.31 10.02
C GLY A 880 7.95 23.09 11.13
N ASP A 881 8.11 22.46 12.28
CA ASP A 881 8.93 23.01 13.37
C ASP A 881 10.28 22.29 13.43
N HIS A 882 11.36 23.08 13.48
CA HIS A 882 12.73 22.58 13.61
C HIS A 882 13.11 22.15 15.05
N SER A 883 12.32 22.50 16.07
CA SER A 883 12.59 22.14 17.47
C SER A 883 12.19 20.69 17.77
N PHE A 884 12.67 19.71 17.00
CA PHE A 884 12.42 18.29 17.29
C PHE A 884 13.19 17.86 18.55
N PRO A 885 12.64 17.03 19.46
CA PRO A 885 13.28 16.74 20.75
C PRO A 885 14.65 16.08 20.53
N GLN A 886 15.67 16.50 21.29
CA GLN A 886 16.94 15.78 21.41
C GLN A 886 16.66 14.51 22.24
N THR A 887 16.79 13.32 21.65
CA THR A 887 16.78 12.09 22.46
C THR A 887 18.20 11.82 22.97
N TYR A 888 18.36 12.00 24.29
CA TYR A 888 19.41 11.55 25.22
C TYR A 888 20.89 11.57 24.75
N ASP A 889 21.63 12.51 25.33
CA ASP A 889 23.09 12.52 25.45
C ASP A 889 23.54 11.33 26.32
N THR A 890 24.35 10.42 25.79
CA THR A 890 24.81 9.18 26.48
C THR A 890 26.05 9.39 27.35
N THR A 891 26.29 10.60 27.84
CA THR A 891 27.52 10.93 28.59
C THR A 891 27.45 10.69 30.11
N ASN A 892 26.30 10.35 30.69
CA ASN A 892 26.16 10.18 32.16
C ASN A 892 25.94 8.74 32.65
N ALA A 893 26.48 7.72 31.98
CA ALA A 893 26.48 6.33 32.46
C ALA A 893 27.85 5.88 33.01
N ARG A 894 28.51 6.73 33.80
CA ARG A 894 29.57 6.32 34.72
C ARG A 894 29.25 6.87 36.09
N ASN A 895 28.84 5.96 36.98
CA ASN A 895 28.62 6.08 38.43
C ASN A 895 27.15 6.27 38.85
N GLY A 896 26.62 5.29 39.59
CA GLY A 896 25.45 5.46 40.45
C GLY A 896 24.43 4.33 40.35
N GLU A 897 24.13 3.73 41.50
CA GLU A 897 23.33 2.54 41.76
C GLU A 897 21.81 2.70 41.51
N LEU A 898 21.14 1.54 41.48
CA LEU A 898 19.69 1.32 41.37
C LEU A 898 18.84 2.27 42.21
N GLU A 899 17.80 2.85 41.58
CA GLU A 899 16.49 3.01 42.20
C GLU A 899 15.39 2.88 41.11
N THR A 900 14.28 2.32 41.54
CA THR A 900 13.16 1.77 40.76
C THR A 900 12.13 2.82 40.32
N ASP A 901 11.35 2.41 39.32
CA ASP A 901 10.05 2.92 38.87
C ASP A 901 10.02 4.00 37.76
N ASP A 902 9.00 3.81 36.91
CA ASP A 902 8.50 4.63 35.81
C ASP A 902 9.04 4.42 34.37
N ASN A 903 8.16 3.75 33.57
CA ASN A 903 7.85 3.97 32.15
C ASN A 903 8.56 3.10 31.08
N PRO A 904 7.95 1.99 30.58
CA PRO A 904 8.51 1.21 29.50
C PRO A 904 7.91 1.62 28.13
N MET A 905 8.47 2.68 27.53
CA MET A 905 8.35 2.96 26.09
C MET A 905 9.77 3.24 25.57
N ILE A 906 10.62 2.21 25.65
CA ILE A 906 11.96 2.23 25.06
C ILE A 906 12.04 1.02 24.13
N LEU A 907 12.01 1.33 22.84
CA LEU A 907 12.33 0.43 21.73
C LEU A 907 13.78 -0.05 21.88
N ASN A 908 13.96 -1.16 22.59
CA ASN A 908 15.20 -1.94 22.52
C ASN A 908 15.21 -2.70 21.20
N TRP A 909 15.86 -2.11 20.20
CA TRP A 909 16.39 -2.85 19.06
C TRP A 909 17.46 -3.81 19.60
N GLY A 910 17.24 -5.11 19.39
CA GLY A 910 18.18 -6.17 19.75
C GLY A 910 19.55 -5.93 19.12
N ARG A 911 20.58 -6.32 19.88
CA ARG A 911 22.00 -6.20 19.54
C ARG A 911 22.37 -6.97 18.27
N ASP A 912 23.44 -6.47 17.65
CA ASP A 912 24.27 -7.03 16.58
C ASP A 912 23.82 -6.76 15.14
N ASP A 913 24.16 -5.58 14.63
CA ASP A 913 25.05 -5.47 13.47
C ASP A 913 25.69 -4.07 13.42
N ASN A 914 26.90 -3.95 12.85
CA ASN A 914 27.74 -2.74 12.76
C ASN A 914 27.15 -1.65 11.82
N SER A 915 25.90 -1.24 12.03
CA SER A 915 25.27 -0.12 11.34
C SER A 915 25.56 1.20 12.07
N VAL A 916 26.01 2.18 11.30
CA VAL A 916 26.25 3.55 11.73
C VAL A 916 24.98 4.11 12.38
N ARG A 917 25.11 4.61 13.61
CA ARG A 917 24.05 5.22 14.44
C ARG A 917 23.12 6.14 13.62
N GLU A 918 21.96 5.64 13.22
CA GLU A 918 20.96 6.39 12.45
C GLU A 918 20.14 7.29 13.39
N GLY A 919 20.23 8.61 13.21
CA GLY A 919 19.23 9.53 13.76
C GLY A 919 17.92 9.45 12.97
N PRO A 920 16.76 9.82 13.54
CA PRO A 920 15.48 9.75 12.84
C PRO A 920 15.51 10.58 11.54
N GLY A 921 15.05 10.00 10.42
CA GLY A 921 15.22 10.53 9.06
C GLY A 921 14.83 12.01 8.88
N TRP A 922 13.84 12.50 9.62
CA TRP A 922 13.46 13.91 9.66
C TRP A 922 14.57 14.85 10.16
N ARG A 923 15.31 14.45 11.20
CA ARG A 923 16.46 15.23 11.70
C ARG A 923 17.58 15.28 10.67
N ASN A 924 17.83 14.16 9.97
CA ASN A 924 18.82 14.14 8.90
C ASN A 924 18.43 15.12 7.79
N MET A 925 17.18 15.08 7.33
CA MET A 925 16.62 16.02 6.35
C MET A 925 16.81 17.49 6.76
N LEU A 926 16.41 17.84 7.99
CA LEU A 926 16.59 19.18 8.54
C LEU A 926 18.07 19.60 8.58
N SER A 927 18.95 18.69 9.01
CA SER A 927 20.39 18.96 9.08
C SER A 927 20.99 19.24 7.70
N ILE A 928 20.54 18.51 6.66
CA ILE A 928 20.95 18.70 5.27
C ILE A 928 20.50 20.08 4.78
N LEU A 929 19.23 20.44 5.02
CA LEU A 929 18.68 21.73 4.58
C LEU A 929 19.30 22.92 5.32
N MET A 930 19.60 22.79 6.62
CA MET A 930 20.31 23.81 7.40
C MET A 930 21.74 24.01 6.89
N ARG A 931 22.49 22.92 6.63
CA ARG A 931 23.84 22.99 6.05
C ARG A 931 23.84 23.66 4.67
N LYS A 932 22.82 23.37 3.85
CA LYS A 932 22.61 24.01 2.54
C LYS A 932 22.02 25.42 2.65
N LYS A 933 21.76 25.96 3.85
CA LYS A 933 21.10 27.26 4.10
C LYS A 933 19.76 27.43 3.37
N ARG A 934 19.01 26.34 3.28
CA ARG A 934 17.67 26.24 2.66
C ARG A 934 16.54 26.24 3.69
N VAL A 935 16.73 26.96 4.80
CA VAL A 935 15.76 27.11 5.88
C VAL A 935 15.43 28.59 6.06
N ALA A 936 14.15 28.94 6.05
CA ALA A 936 13.63 30.25 6.43
C ALA A 936 12.69 30.10 7.64
N THR A 937 12.50 31.16 8.42
CA THR A 937 11.64 31.14 9.61
C THR A 937 10.50 32.14 9.47
N LEU A 938 9.28 31.70 9.78
CA LEU A 938 8.11 32.54 9.96
C LEU A 938 7.73 32.57 11.45
N PRO A 939 7.47 33.74 12.04
CA PRO A 939 6.98 33.84 13.41
C PRO A 939 5.51 33.42 13.49
N VAL A 940 5.07 32.97 14.66
CA VAL A 940 3.65 32.68 14.94
C VAL A 940 2.83 33.95 14.68
N PRO A 941 1.71 33.89 13.94
CA PRO A 941 0.79 35.01 13.84
C PRO A 941 0.26 35.35 15.24
N GLU A 942 0.33 36.61 15.66
CA GLU A 942 -0.44 37.05 16.83
C GLU A 942 -1.92 36.73 16.56
N PRO A 943 -2.66 36.13 17.52
CA PRO A 943 -4.06 35.81 17.33
C PRO A 943 -4.79 37.10 16.94
N LEU A 944 -5.52 37.08 15.83
CA LEU A 944 -6.45 38.16 15.48
C LEU A 944 -7.47 38.26 16.63
N ASP A 945 -7.27 39.23 17.51
CA ASP A 945 -8.29 39.67 18.44
C ASP A 945 -9.50 40.13 17.60
N ASN A 946 -10.53 39.29 17.57
CA ASN A 946 -11.86 39.66 17.07
C ASN A 946 -12.54 40.62 18.06
N THR A 947 -11.90 41.76 18.31
CA THR A 947 -12.46 42.89 19.04
C THR A 947 -12.07 44.18 18.36
N THR A 948 -12.76 44.50 17.28
CA THR A 948 -13.37 45.83 17.13
C THR A 948 -14.62 45.68 16.28
N SER A 949 -15.75 45.70 16.97
CA SER A 949 -16.96 46.35 16.50
C SER A 949 -16.60 47.68 15.83
N ASP A 950 -16.79 47.79 14.53
CA ASP A 950 -17.12 49.05 13.86
C ASP A 950 -17.85 48.71 12.56
N VAL A 951 -19.13 48.36 12.73
CA VAL A 951 -20.15 48.62 11.72
C VAL A 951 -20.86 49.88 12.21
N SER A 952 -20.53 51.01 11.60
CA SER A 952 -21.41 52.16 11.46
C SER A 952 -21.85 52.26 10.01
#